data_AF-A0A8T2NZD8-F1
#
_entry.id   AF-A0A8T2NZD8-F1
#
_cell.length_a   1.000
_cell.length_b   1.000
_cell.length_c   1.000
_cell.angle_alpha   90.00
_cell.angle_beta   90.00
_cell.angle_gamma   90.00
#
_symmetry.space_group_name_H-M   'P 1'
#
loop_
_entity.id
_entity.type
_entity.pdbx_description
1 polymer ?
#
loop_
_entity_poly.entity_id
_entity_poly.type
_entity_poly.pdbx_seq_one_letter_code
_entity_poly.pdbx_strand_id
1 'polypeptide(L)'
;MGCFRCVLYTDERHIEDYGKTFHDISHVINNTFIRKEFGISTGPGNSQKVILSADVPALESNGGIIFTSVDAGVSFEALQLPFHPRQAITFHFQNPNYLVTISIDGAPRVIYVSSDQGHVFNKAQLPSATIEQFYSVLDGDEDMIFMHVDDPGADTYFGTIYTSDDRGILYSKSLERHLFGGEGKSDFTNITSLRGVYLTNVLEEDDRIRTVISFDRGGEWRLLSKPENAECGKNTKNCNLHIHGEYSRYNGLAPLLPLSDPSAVGLVIAHGSVGDSVTSAWPDVYVSDDGGYTWTRTLRGPHHYAILDSGGLVVAVESHTDRLVKTIKFSTDEGQCWKRYNFTEQAIFFAGLASEPGTKTMNLTIWGYRPEEEYRATWVAVTIDFQHLLTRDYTNGCVLGYKETFRRLKKQSVCRNGRDYISTVLVTVVAVSIMVVGLVAAIFLIVRRMLCTDRVPAYRFSALQLQEDDQCISVGPQTVTVNNRVGYQTRSAPFESGRKYRFKNEHRMRILSSVLISKADIMLVEGHFAFKMASGAASVVGPKICLEDNIVMSGVKNNVGRGINIALINGKTGELIKTDFFDMWAGDVNVLIKFLKTIEEGTVVMMATFDDSATKLNAEARKMIADLGSSSITTLGFRDNWIFVGGKGIKTKSPFEQHIKNNAETNKYEGWPEVLEMEGCIPARQE
;
A
#
# COMPACT_ATOMS: atom_id res chain seq x y z
N MET A 1 23.16 37.60 15.43
CA MET A 1 24.09 37.18 14.35
C MET A 1 23.77 37.98 13.09
N GLY A 2 24.64 38.00 12.08
CA GLY A 2 24.48 38.92 10.94
C GLY A 2 23.32 38.54 10.01
N CYS A 3 22.37 39.46 9.80
CA CYS A 3 21.27 39.30 8.85
C CYS A 3 21.75 39.43 7.39
N PHE A 4 22.38 38.38 6.87
CA PHE A 4 22.69 38.26 5.44
C PHE A 4 21.39 38.08 4.64
N ARG A 5 20.90 39.20 4.06
CA ARG A 5 19.81 39.26 3.07
C ARG A 5 20.10 38.25 1.95
N CYS A 6 19.24 37.24 1.82
CA CYS A 6 19.29 36.33 0.68
C CYS A 6 18.90 37.13 -0.57
N VAL A 7 19.85 37.31 -1.49
CA VAL A 7 19.52 37.74 -2.85
C VAL A 7 19.23 36.47 -3.64
N LEU A 8 17.99 36.28 -4.08
CA LEU A 8 17.63 35.15 -4.94
C LEU A 8 17.98 35.51 -6.38
N TYR A 9 18.62 34.57 -7.08
CA TYR A 9 18.97 34.74 -8.49
C TYR A 9 18.33 33.65 -9.34
N THR A 10 17.89 34.02 -10.55
CA THR A 10 17.49 33.05 -11.59
C THR A 10 18.14 33.37 -12.93
N ASP A 11 18.12 32.38 -13.81
CA ASP A 11 18.55 32.40 -15.22
C ASP A 11 17.31 32.72 -16.09
N GLU A 12 17.39 33.66 -17.04
CA GLU A 12 16.20 34.16 -17.74
C GLU A 12 16.08 33.69 -19.20
N ARG A 13 15.01 32.92 -19.46
CA ARG A 13 14.35 32.75 -20.77
C ARG A 13 15.17 32.18 -21.94
N HIS A 14 16.35 31.60 -21.71
CA HIS A 14 16.86 30.53 -22.57
C HIS A 14 17.40 29.35 -21.75
N ILE A 15 16.92 28.14 -22.07
CA ILE A 15 17.36 26.86 -21.46
C ILE A 15 18.74 26.46 -22.04
N GLU A 16 19.73 27.35 -21.96
CA GLU A 16 21.05 27.22 -22.61
C GLU A 16 22.17 28.12 -22.01
N ASP A 17 21.87 28.99 -21.04
CA ASP A 17 22.87 29.83 -20.37
C ASP A 17 23.72 29.02 -19.36
N TYR A 18 23.12 28.13 -18.56
CA TYR A 18 23.83 27.28 -17.57
C TYR A 18 24.55 28.05 -16.44
N GLY A 19 24.05 29.23 -16.06
CA GLY A 19 24.61 30.01 -14.95
C GLY A 19 25.83 30.86 -15.31
N LYS A 20 25.92 31.30 -16.59
CA LYS A 20 26.79 32.40 -17.03
C LYS A 20 26.20 33.75 -16.62
N THR A 21 24.86 33.88 -16.54
CA THR A 21 24.16 35.09 -16.10
C THR A 21 23.14 34.82 -15.00
N PHE A 22 22.81 35.85 -14.22
CA PHE A 22 21.99 35.76 -13.01
C PHE A 22 21.25 37.07 -12.73
N HIS A 23 19.94 37.01 -12.48
CA HIS A 23 19.07 38.18 -12.24
C HIS A 23 18.42 38.14 -10.86
N ASP A 24 18.44 39.27 -10.13
CA ASP A 24 17.86 39.39 -8.77
C ASP A 24 16.32 39.32 -8.79
N ILE A 25 15.79 38.16 -8.40
CA ILE A 25 14.36 37.89 -8.26
C ILE A 25 13.86 38.03 -6.83
N SER A 26 14.63 38.60 -5.88
CA SER A 26 14.19 38.78 -4.48
C SER A 26 12.88 39.56 -4.35
N HIS A 27 12.50 40.32 -5.38
CA HIS A 27 11.24 41.03 -5.48
C HIS A 27 10.01 40.10 -5.65
N VAL A 28 10.13 38.92 -6.29
CA VAL A 28 8.98 38.02 -6.55
C VAL A 28 8.45 37.35 -5.27
N ILE A 29 9.30 37.24 -4.24
CA ILE A 29 8.93 36.80 -2.89
C ILE A 29 8.77 37.99 -1.92
N ASN A 30 8.44 39.19 -2.42
CA ASN A 30 8.26 40.42 -1.62
C ASN A 30 9.47 40.79 -0.71
N ASN A 31 10.69 40.40 -1.09
CA ASN A 31 11.92 40.53 -0.27
C ASN A 31 11.87 39.80 1.09
N THR A 32 10.99 38.81 1.26
CA THR A 32 10.86 38.04 2.51
C THR A 32 12.13 37.24 2.80
N PHE A 33 12.50 37.12 4.08
CA PHE A 33 13.62 36.28 4.50
C PHE A 33 13.26 34.79 4.30
N ILE A 34 14.17 34.02 3.71
CA ILE A 34 14.02 32.59 3.48
C ILE A 34 14.84 31.80 4.49
N ARG A 35 14.22 30.77 5.08
CA ARG A 35 14.77 29.91 6.13
C ARG A 35 15.84 28.97 5.58
N LYS A 36 17.10 29.26 5.91
CA LYS A 36 18.28 28.65 5.27
C LYS A 36 18.44 27.16 5.57
N GLU A 37 18.04 26.71 6.75
CA GLU A 37 18.10 25.31 7.16
C GLU A 37 17.09 24.39 6.43
N PHE A 38 16.09 24.95 5.76
CA PHE A 38 15.18 24.19 4.89
C PHE A 38 15.59 24.23 3.41
N GLY A 39 16.61 25.03 3.06
CA GLY A 39 17.19 25.10 1.73
C GLY A 39 16.21 25.55 0.65
N ILE A 40 16.39 24.99 -0.55
CA ILE A 40 15.50 25.16 -1.70
C ILE A 40 14.95 23.76 -2.02
N SER A 41 13.67 23.53 -1.75
CA SER A 41 13.02 22.26 -2.06
C SER A 41 12.67 22.24 -3.55
N THR A 42 13.20 21.27 -4.30
CA THR A 42 12.98 21.14 -5.75
C THR A 42 12.17 19.88 -6.08
N GLY A 43 11.27 20.00 -7.05
CA GLY A 43 10.39 18.90 -7.46
C GLY A 43 11.13 17.84 -8.28
N PRO A 44 10.74 16.55 -8.18
CA PRO A 44 11.37 15.46 -8.92
C PRO A 44 11.20 15.56 -10.45
N GLY A 45 12.04 14.84 -11.18
CA GLY A 45 12.02 14.79 -12.64
C GLY A 45 12.32 16.15 -13.28
N ASN A 46 11.55 16.51 -14.31
CA ASN A 46 11.56 17.86 -14.92
C ASN A 46 10.26 18.61 -14.58
N SER A 47 9.81 18.54 -13.33
CA SER A 47 8.55 19.13 -12.87
C SER A 47 8.56 20.65 -12.71
N GLN A 48 9.74 21.28 -12.82
CA GLN A 48 9.95 22.73 -12.69
C GLN A 48 9.47 23.34 -11.35
N LYS A 49 9.19 22.51 -10.33
CA LYS A 49 8.68 23.00 -9.06
C LYS A 49 9.79 23.41 -8.10
N VAL A 50 9.55 24.53 -7.41
CA VAL A 50 10.44 25.07 -6.38
C VAL A 50 9.58 25.51 -5.18
N ILE A 51 9.99 25.14 -3.97
CA ILE A 51 9.38 25.63 -2.72
C ILE A 51 10.47 26.25 -1.85
N LEU A 52 10.20 27.46 -1.37
CA LEU A 52 11.03 28.22 -0.44
C LEU A 52 10.22 28.45 0.85
N SER A 53 10.80 28.15 2.01
CA SER A 53 10.12 28.43 3.29
C SER A 53 10.53 29.80 3.83
N ALA A 54 9.56 30.65 4.20
CA ALA A 54 9.82 31.94 4.81
C ALA A 54 10.30 31.77 6.27
N ASP A 55 11.25 32.60 6.69
CA ASP A 55 11.70 32.66 8.08
C ASP A 55 10.85 33.68 8.86
N VAL A 56 9.65 33.24 9.26
CA VAL A 56 8.68 34.03 10.04
C VAL A 56 8.77 33.64 11.52
N PRO A 57 8.76 34.59 12.47
CA PRO A 57 8.71 34.27 13.89
C PRO A 57 7.42 33.52 14.25
N ALA A 58 7.55 32.34 14.87
CA ALA A 58 6.42 31.48 15.22
C ALA A 58 5.47 32.02 16.32
N LEU A 59 5.74 33.24 16.81
CA LEU A 59 4.91 33.99 17.74
C LEU A 59 4.05 35.08 17.04
N GLU A 60 4.29 35.34 15.76
CA GLU A 60 3.70 36.46 15.01
C GLU A 60 2.76 35.99 13.87
N SER A 61 2.62 34.69 13.64
CA SER A 61 1.82 34.11 12.56
C SER A 61 1.10 32.82 12.99
N ASN A 62 -0.03 32.50 12.34
CA ASN A 62 -0.85 31.31 12.64
C ASN A 62 -0.31 30.03 11.95
N GLY A 63 1.00 29.94 11.77
CA GLY A 63 1.69 28.92 10.98
C GLY A 63 2.73 29.52 10.03
N GLY A 64 3.56 28.66 9.43
CA GLY A 64 4.63 29.11 8.53
C GLY A 64 4.11 29.62 7.19
N ILE A 65 4.89 30.49 6.54
CA ILE A 65 4.62 30.91 5.15
C ILE A 65 5.60 30.18 4.22
N ILE A 66 5.12 29.72 3.06
CA ILE A 66 5.95 29.18 1.98
C ILE A 66 5.68 29.92 0.68
N PHE A 67 6.69 29.98 -0.18
CA PHE A 67 6.56 30.43 -1.57
C PHE A 67 6.69 29.20 -2.47
N THR A 68 5.72 28.99 -3.35
CA THR A 68 5.68 27.86 -4.28
C THR A 68 5.74 28.34 -5.72
N SER A 69 6.47 27.62 -6.56
CA SER A 69 6.68 27.90 -7.99
C SER A 69 6.41 26.64 -8.79
N VAL A 70 5.88 26.81 -10.00
CA VAL A 70 5.67 25.73 -10.99
C VAL A 70 6.42 26.00 -12.33
N ASP A 71 7.22 27.06 -12.39
CA ASP A 71 7.89 27.58 -13.59
C ASP A 71 9.40 27.80 -13.38
N ALA A 72 10.03 26.90 -12.62
CA ALA A 72 11.45 26.90 -12.26
C ALA A 72 11.94 28.13 -11.48
N GLY A 73 11.02 28.84 -10.81
CA GLY A 73 11.30 30.02 -9.98
C GLY A 73 11.20 31.34 -10.72
N VAL A 74 10.52 31.37 -11.87
CA VAL A 74 10.22 32.61 -12.60
C VAL A 74 9.09 33.40 -11.90
N SER A 75 8.12 32.71 -11.30
CA SER A 75 7.09 33.29 -10.45
C SER A 75 6.82 32.46 -9.20
N PHE A 76 6.31 33.09 -8.14
CA PHE A 76 6.04 32.42 -6.87
C PHE A 76 4.68 32.85 -6.28
N GLU A 77 3.89 31.87 -5.81
CA GLU A 77 2.68 32.06 -5.02
C GLU A 77 3.00 31.88 -3.52
N ALA A 78 2.56 32.82 -2.68
CA ALA A 78 2.76 32.77 -1.24
C ALA A 78 1.58 32.06 -0.54
N LEU A 79 1.83 30.92 0.09
CA LEU A 79 0.85 30.14 0.83
C LEU A 79 1.10 30.23 2.34
N GLN A 80 0.07 30.59 3.10
CA GLN A 80 0.05 30.55 4.55
C GLN A 80 -0.34 29.14 5.01
N LEU A 81 0.61 28.40 5.59
CA LEU A 81 0.32 27.09 6.19
C LEU A 81 -0.49 27.26 7.48
N PRO A 82 -1.35 26.28 7.84
CA PRO A 82 -2.06 26.25 9.12
C PRO A 82 -1.20 25.71 10.28
N PHE A 83 0.11 25.58 10.07
CA PHE A 83 1.10 25.13 11.06
C PHE A 83 2.51 25.60 10.68
N HIS A 84 3.43 25.68 11.64
CA HIS A 84 4.85 25.94 11.41
C HIS A 84 5.61 24.65 11.06
N PRO A 85 6.31 24.58 9.91
CA PRO A 85 7.08 23.39 9.53
C PRO A 85 8.38 23.26 10.35
N ARG A 86 8.70 22.02 10.75
CA ARG A 86 9.93 21.61 11.43
C ARG A 86 11.10 21.35 10.47
N GLN A 87 10.78 21.02 9.23
CA GLN A 87 11.73 20.59 8.20
C GLN A 87 11.29 21.09 6.82
N ALA A 88 12.20 20.99 5.85
CA ALA A 88 11.90 21.24 4.44
C ALA A 88 10.69 20.43 3.95
N ILE A 89 9.90 21.01 3.05
CA ILE A 89 8.78 20.32 2.43
C ILE A 89 9.34 19.33 1.40
N THR A 90 8.98 18.05 1.56
CA THR A 90 9.43 16.96 0.71
C THR A 90 8.35 16.65 -0.33
N PHE A 91 8.75 16.60 -1.60
CA PHE A 91 7.89 16.17 -2.71
C PHE A 91 7.80 14.64 -2.77
N HIS A 92 6.64 14.10 -3.16
CA HIS A 92 6.53 12.68 -3.50
C HIS A 92 7.28 12.37 -4.81
N PHE A 93 8.13 11.34 -4.80
CA PHE A 93 9.14 11.09 -5.83
C PHE A 93 8.60 10.88 -7.25
N GLN A 94 7.39 10.32 -7.40
CA GLN A 94 6.74 10.15 -8.72
C GLN A 94 5.79 11.29 -9.08
N ASN A 95 5.16 11.93 -8.09
CA ASN A 95 4.08 12.88 -8.31
C ASN A 95 4.37 14.19 -7.56
N PRO A 96 4.84 15.25 -8.25
CA PRO A 96 5.26 16.49 -7.62
C PRO A 96 4.10 17.33 -7.07
N ASN A 97 2.85 16.83 -7.09
CA ASN A 97 1.70 17.50 -6.47
C ASN A 97 1.54 17.15 -4.98
N TYR A 98 2.01 15.97 -4.54
CA TYR A 98 1.95 15.57 -3.14
C TYR A 98 3.17 16.09 -2.37
N LEU A 99 2.90 16.68 -1.21
CA LEU A 99 3.86 17.36 -0.35
C LEU A 99 3.73 16.85 1.09
N VAL A 100 4.84 16.61 1.76
CA VAL A 100 4.87 16.20 3.19
C VAL A 100 5.89 17.00 3.99
N THR A 101 5.52 17.36 5.22
CA THR A 101 6.39 17.95 6.25
C THR A 101 5.83 17.68 7.64
N ILE A 102 6.60 17.98 8.68
CA ILE A 102 6.27 17.74 10.09
C ILE A 102 6.03 19.09 10.78
N SER A 103 4.97 19.20 11.58
CA SER A 103 4.68 20.41 12.37
C SER A 103 5.58 20.55 13.62
N ILE A 104 5.87 21.78 14.05
CA ILE A 104 6.32 22.10 15.43
C ILE A 104 5.19 22.60 16.35
N ASP A 105 4.02 22.93 15.80
CA ASP A 105 2.90 23.48 16.57
C ASP A 105 2.18 22.39 17.34
N GLY A 106 2.51 22.33 18.63
CA GLY A 106 1.99 21.35 19.57
C GLY A 106 2.87 20.10 19.67
N ALA A 107 3.10 19.68 20.92
CA ALA A 107 3.34 18.27 21.22
C ALA A 107 1.99 17.65 21.62
N PRO A 108 1.62 16.47 21.12
CA PRO A 108 2.36 15.64 20.16
C PRO A 108 2.21 16.11 18.70
N ARG A 109 3.22 15.82 17.87
CA ARG A 109 3.26 16.16 16.44
C ARG A 109 2.26 15.29 15.67
N VAL A 110 1.65 15.85 14.63
CA VAL A 110 0.71 15.13 13.75
C VAL A 110 1.00 15.39 12.27
N ILE A 111 0.66 14.43 11.41
CA ILE A 111 0.77 14.56 9.96
C ILE A 111 -0.48 15.26 9.40
N TYR A 112 -0.24 16.18 8.46
CA TYR A 112 -1.25 16.76 7.58
C TYR A 112 -0.91 16.39 6.12
N VAL A 113 -1.94 16.14 5.31
CA VAL A 113 -1.81 15.75 3.90
C VAL A 113 -2.66 16.68 3.03
N SER A 114 -2.13 17.04 1.87
CA SER A 114 -2.83 17.76 0.81
C SER A 114 -2.66 16.99 -0.50
N SER A 115 -3.76 16.86 -1.25
CA SER A 115 -3.80 16.34 -2.62
C SER A 115 -3.89 17.46 -3.68
N ASP A 116 -3.92 18.72 -3.24
CA ASP A 116 -4.11 19.93 -4.03
C ASP A 116 -2.95 20.93 -3.85
N GLN A 117 -1.72 20.41 -3.72
CA GLN A 117 -0.47 21.18 -3.67
C GLN A 117 -0.32 22.15 -2.47
N GLY A 118 -1.15 21.99 -1.44
CA GLY A 118 -1.13 22.79 -0.22
C GLY A 118 -2.24 23.83 -0.10
N HIS A 119 -3.19 23.90 -1.04
CA HIS A 119 -4.36 24.77 -0.90
C HIS A 119 -5.31 24.30 0.23
N VAL A 120 -5.47 22.98 0.43
CA VAL A 120 -6.22 22.39 1.54
C VAL A 120 -5.42 21.27 2.23
N PHE A 121 -5.13 21.46 3.52
CA PHE A 121 -4.53 20.44 4.37
C PHE A 121 -5.59 19.73 5.22
N ASN A 122 -5.61 18.39 5.14
CA ASN A 122 -6.42 17.51 5.98
C ASN A 122 -5.53 16.81 7.00
N LYS A 123 -5.99 16.66 8.25
CA LYS A 123 -5.24 15.92 9.28
C LYS A 123 -5.34 14.42 9.00
N ALA A 124 -4.19 13.73 8.93
CA ALA A 124 -4.15 12.28 8.79
C ALA A 124 -4.60 11.59 10.09
N GLN A 125 -5.34 10.49 9.96
CA GLN A 125 -5.77 9.64 11.08
C GLN A 125 -4.65 8.68 11.53
N LEU A 126 -3.51 9.24 11.94
CA LEU A 126 -2.36 8.52 12.48
C LEU A 126 -2.19 8.79 13.98
N PRO A 127 -1.58 7.86 14.75
CA PRO A 127 -1.10 8.16 16.10
C PRO A 127 -0.16 9.37 16.09
N SER A 128 -0.26 10.20 17.12
CA SER A 128 0.51 11.44 17.23
C SER A 128 1.86 11.21 17.90
N ALA A 129 2.95 11.50 17.20
CA ALA A 129 4.32 11.25 17.67
C ALA A 129 4.80 12.28 18.71
N THR A 130 5.65 11.84 19.64
CA THR A 130 6.36 12.74 20.57
C THR A 130 7.47 13.54 19.88
N ILE A 131 8.37 14.18 20.65
CA ILE A 131 9.51 14.91 20.07
C ILE A 131 10.65 13.99 19.64
N GLU A 132 10.74 12.80 20.24
CA GLU A 132 11.79 11.78 20.05
C GLU A 132 11.41 10.84 18.89
N GLN A 133 10.12 10.47 18.80
CA GLN A 133 9.57 9.68 17.70
C GLN A 133 9.57 10.41 16.35
N PHE A 134 9.54 9.60 15.28
CA PHE A 134 9.46 10.05 13.89
C PHE A 134 8.31 9.40 13.09
N TYR A 135 8.11 9.92 11.88
CA TYR A 135 7.28 9.34 10.83
C TYR A 135 8.15 9.09 9.61
N SER A 136 7.87 8.05 8.81
CA SER A 136 8.58 7.84 7.54
C SER A 136 7.65 7.29 6.46
N VAL A 137 7.64 7.93 5.29
CA VAL A 137 6.95 7.40 4.10
C VAL A 137 7.80 6.29 3.51
N LEU A 138 7.27 5.06 3.49
CA LEU A 138 8.01 3.87 3.04
C LEU A 138 7.89 3.65 1.54
N ASP A 139 6.68 3.84 0.99
CA ASP A 139 6.36 3.81 -0.44
C ASP A 139 4.99 4.49 -0.68
N GLY A 140 4.67 4.79 -1.93
CA GLY A 140 3.36 5.33 -2.31
C GLY A 140 3.14 5.35 -3.82
N ASP A 141 1.88 5.18 -4.22
CA ASP A 141 1.42 5.34 -5.61
C ASP A 141 0.16 6.22 -5.67
N GLU A 142 -0.56 6.22 -6.80
CA GLU A 142 -1.77 7.02 -6.98
C GLU A 142 -2.97 6.50 -6.16
N ASP A 143 -2.92 5.25 -5.67
CA ASP A 143 -4.01 4.63 -4.90
C ASP A 143 -3.82 4.79 -3.37
N MET A 144 -2.58 4.81 -2.85
CA MET A 144 -2.30 4.76 -1.40
C MET A 144 -0.84 5.10 -1.01
N ILE A 145 -0.64 5.36 0.29
CA ILE A 145 0.64 5.62 0.96
C ILE A 145 0.90 4.55 2.04
N PHE A 146 2.14 4.03 2.11
CA PHE A 146 2.67 3.29 3.25
C PHE A 146 3.39 4.25 4.20
N MET A 147 2.90 4.39 5.43
CA MET A 147 3.46 5.24 6.47
C MET A 147 3.96 4.40 7.64
N HIS A 148 5.23 4.56 7.99
CA HIS A 148 5.77 4.12 9.28
C HIS A 148 5.51 5.19 10.34
N VAL A 149 5.02 4.77 11.49
CA VAL A 149 4.98 5.54 12.74
C VAL A 149 5.90 4.83 13.72
N ASP A 150 6.88 5.54 14.25
CA ASP A 150 7.80 5.03 15.26
C ASP A 150 7.07 4.73 16.59
N ASP A 151 7.39 3.62 17.26
CA ASP A 151 6.75 3.26 18.53
C ASP A 151 7.38 4.06 19.70
N PRO A 152 6.65 4.33 20.80
CA PRO A 152 7.14 5.24 21.85
C PRO A 152 8.16 4.58 22.80
N GLY A 153 9.45 4.77 22.51
CA GLY A 153 10.56 4.42 23.41
C GLY A 153 11.89 5.04 22.96
N ALA A 154 12.83 5.23 23.89
CA ALA A 154 14.13 5.86 23.58
C ALA A 154 15.10 4.97 22.79
N ASP A 155 14.84 3.66 22.73
CA ASP A 155 15.70 2.62 22.13
C ASP A 155 14.92 1.60 21.27
N THR A 156 13.68 1.92 20.87
CA THR A 156 12.85 1.02 20.06
C THR A 156 13.22 1.10 18.57
N TYR A 157 14.08 0.20 18.10
CA TYR A 157 14.44 0.03 16.66
C TYR A 157 13.30 -0.55 15.80
N PHE A 158 12.05 -0.25 16.16
CA PHE A 158 10.85 -0.73 15.51
C PHE A 158 9.68 0.23 15.73
N GLY A 159 8.71 0.12 14.84
CA GLY A 159 7.43 0.84 14.95
C GLY A 159 6.33 0.11 14.20
N THR A 160 5.32 0.84 13.76
CA THR A 160 4.12 0.30 13.12
C THR A 160 3.93 0.86 11.70
N ILE A 161 3.71 -0.01 10.71
CA ILE A 161 3.26 0.37 9.36
C ILE A 161 1.75 0.58 9.35
N TYR A 162 1.33 1.66 8.69
CA TYR A 162 -0.03 1.98 8.33
C TYR A 162 -0.16 2.13 6.81
N THR A 163 -1.33 1.77 6.27
CA THR A 163 -1.69 1.89 4.85
C THR A 163 -2.86 2.86 4.69
N SER A 164 -2.78 3.79 3.73
CA SER A 164 -3.79 4.85 3.55
C SER A 164 -4.97 4.49 2.63
N ASP A 165 -5.98 5.35 2.63
CA ASP A 165 -7.00 5.46 1.59
C ASP A 165 -6.53 6.27 0.36
N ASP A 166 -7.42 6.41 -0.64
CA ASP A 166 -7.25 7.14 -1.93
C ASP A 166 -6.99 8.66 -1.78
N ARG A 167 -6.81 9.14 -0.55
CA ARG A 167 -6.64 10.55 -0.19
C ARG A 167 -5.45 10.79 0.74
N GLY A 168 -4.83 9.72 1.28
CA GLY A 168 -3.79 9.84 2.30
C GLY A 168 -4.30 10.37 3.64
N ILE A 169 -5.61 10.23 3.95
CA ILE A 169 -6.26 10.80 5.15
C ILE A 169 -6.58 9.71 6.17
N LEU A 170 -7.25 8.64 5.74
CA LEU A 170 -7.63 7.52 6.60
C LEU A 170 -6.54 6.46 6.53
N TYR A 171 -6.12 5.93 7.68
CA TYR A 171 -5.05 4.93 7.75
C TYR A 171 -5.52 3.68 8.50
N SER A 172 -5.26 2.51 7.92
CA SER A 172 -5.36 1.22 8.60
C SER A 172 -4.01 0.82 9.16
N LYS A 173 -3.98 0.21 10.35
CA LYS A 173 -2.79 -0.52 10.80
C LYS A 173 -2.56 -1.71 9.85
N SER A 174 -1.30 -1.97 9.48
CA SER A 174 -0.90 -2.98 8.50
C SER A 174 0.12 -3.98 9.05
N LEU A 175 1.18 -3.50 9.73
CA LEU A 175 2.21 -4.36 10.31
C LEU A 175 2.77 -3.75 11.60
N GLU A 176 2.77 -4.51 12.69
CA GLU A 176 3.37 -4.11 13.97
C GLU A 176 4.83 -4.58 14.07
N ARG A 177 5.61 -3.96 14.96
CA ARG A 177 7.02 -4.28 15.24
C ARG A 177 7.91 -4.32 13.98
N HIS A 178 7.59 -3.47 13.01
CA HIS A 178 8.33 -3.27 11.77
C HIS A 178 9.72 -2.71 12.07
N LEU A 179 10.78 -3.39 11.61
CA LEU A 179 12.16 -3.03 11.88
C LEU A 179 12.52 -1.70 11.18
N PHE A 180 13.01 -0.74 11.96
CA PHE A 180 13.54 0.53 11.48
C PHE A 180 14.87 0.80 12.21
N GLY A 181 15.97 0.69 11.49
CA GLY A 181 17.32 0.73 12.05
C GLY A 181 17.76 2.13 12.46
N GLY A 182 18.66 2.19 13.45
CA GLY A 182 19.23 3.46 13.97
C GLY A 182 20.02 4.27 12.94
N GLU A 183 20.35 3.68 11.79
CA GLU A 183 20.86 4.36 10.60
C GLU A 183 19.81 5.20 9.85
N GLY A 184 18.57 5.27 10.35
CA GLY A 184 17.48 6.07 9.76
C GLY A 184 16.85 5.43 8.52
N LYS A 185 16.88 4.10 8.42
CA LYS A 185 16.37 3.32 7.27
C LYS A 185 15.67 2.03 7.72
N SER A 186 14.99 1.39 6.78
CA SER A 186 14.30 0.12 7.00
C SER A 186 14.62 -0.88 5.88
N ASP A 187 14.34 -2.15 6.15
CA ASP A 187 14.40 -3.26 5.19
C ASP A 187 13.16 -3.31 4.27
N PHE A 188 12.20 -2.38 4.43
CA PHE A 188 11.00 -2.28 3.59
C PHE A 188 11.35 -2.12 2.11
N THR A 189 10.87 -3.06 1.29
CA THR A 189 11.22 -3.21 -0.12
C THR A 189 9.96 -3.48 -0.95
N ASN A 190 9.64 -2.58 -1.88
CA ASN A 190 8.65 -2.83 -2.94
C ASN A 190 9.22 -3.86 -3.93
N ILE A 191 8.51 -4.96 -4.17
CA ILE A 191 8.91 -5.99 -5.14
C ILE A 191 8.36 -5.61 -6.52
N THR A 192 9.04 -4.65 -7.15
CA THR A 192 8.60 -3.96 -8.39
C THR A 192 8.33 -4.89 -9.58
N SER A 193 8.80 -6.15 -9.55
CA SER A 193 8.54 -7.15 -10.58
C SER A 193 7.18 -7.86 -10.46
N LEU A 194 6.38 -7.61 -9.40
CA LEU A 194 4.99 -8.06 -9.30
C LEU A 194 4.11 -7.07 -8.52
N ARG A 195 3.00 -6.59 -9.12
CA ARG A 195 2.14 -5.55 -8.53
C ARG A 195 1.62 -5.95 -7.14
N GLY A 196 1.77 -5.04 -6.18
CA GLY A 196 1.19 -5.15 -4.84
C GLY A 196 1.97 -6.03 -3.87
N VAL A 197 3.16 -6.50 -4.25
CA VAL A 197 4.03 -7.31 -3.39
C VAL A 197 5.04 -6.44 -2.64
N TYR A 198 5.11 -6.63 -1.33
CA TYR A 198 5.97 -5.90 -0.42
C TYR A 198 6.67 -6.84 0.54
N LEU A 199 7.98 -6.66 0.74
CA LEU A 199 8.80 -7.43 1.66
C LEU A 199 9.41 -6.51 2.71
N THR A 200 9.43 -6.92 3.97
CA THR A 200 10.16 -6.22 5.03
C THR A 200 10.56 -7.16 6.17
N ASN A 201 11.32 -6.65 7.13
CA ASN A 201 11.66 -7.33 8.36
C ASN A 201 10.89 -6.76 9.57
N VAL A 202 10.57 -7.63 10.53
CA VAL A 202 10.01 -7.31 11.85
C VAL A 202 10.96 -7.76 12.94
N LEU A 203 10.93 -7.09 14.09
CA LEU A 203 11.63 -7.49 15.30
C LEU A 203 10.65 -8.23 16.23
N GLU A 204 10.81 -9.55 16.41
CA GLU A 204 9.98 -10.32 17.36
C GLU A 204 10.21 -9.85 18.82
N GLU A 205 9.40 -10.34 19.77
CA GLU A 205 9.57 -10.03 21.21
C GLU A 205 10.85 -10.62 21.84
N ASP A 206 11.50 -11.58 21.18
CA ASP A 206 12.75 -12.20 21.61
C ASP A 206 13.97 -11.75 20.77
N ASP A 207 13.94 -10.48 20.34
CA ASP A 207 14.95 -9.76 19.54
C ASP A 207 15.31 -10.41 18.19
N ARG A 208 14.56 -11.43 17.75
CA ARG A 208 14.79 -12.10 16.47
C ARG A 208 14.19 -11.30 15.32
N ILE A 209 15.06 -10.85 14.43
CA ILE A 209 14.66 -10.24 13.16
C ILE A 209 14.10 -11.33 12.22
N ARG A 210 12.87 -11.16 11.75
CA ARG A 210 12.19 -12.11 10.86
C ARG A 210 11.58 -11.41 9.66
N THR A 211 11.42 -12.14 8.56
CA THR A 211 11.07 -11.55 7.26
C THR A 211 9.65 -11.92 6.91
N VAL A 212 8.87 -10.89 6.55
CA VAL A 212 7.48 -11.01 6.13
C VAL A 212 7.29 -10.43 4.75
N ILE A 213 6.31 -10.97 4.03
CA ILE A 213 5.93 -10.56 2.69
C ILE A 213 4.40 -10.48 2.60
N SER A 214 3.90 -9.40 2.01
CA SER A 214 2.51 -9.21 1.60
C SER A 214 2.40 -9.31 0.08
N PHE A 215 1.24 -9.73 -0.41
CA PHE A 215 0.91 -9.86 -1.83
C PHE A 215 -0.36 -9.08 -2.22
N ASP A 216 -0.80 -8.21 -1.32
CA ASP A 216 -2.10 -7.53 -1.34
C ASP A 216 -2.00 -6.09 -0.81
N ARG A 217 -0.84 -5.44 -1.03
CA ARG A 217 -0.53 -4.06 -0.57
C ARG A 217 -0.67 -3.89 0.96
N GLY A 218 -0.18 -4.86 1.72
CA GLY A 218 -0.13 -4.81 3.18
C GLY A 218 -1.48 -5.09 3.86
N GLY A 219 -2.39 -5.82 3.21
CA GLY A 219 -3.61 -6.34 3.85
C GLY A 219 -3.30 -7.51 4.77
N GLU A 220 -2.62 -8.54 4.26
CA GLU A 220 -2.07 -9.66 5.02
C GLU A 220 -0.56 -9.79 4.83
N TRP A 221 0.17 -9.96 5.94
CA TRP A 221 1.61 -10.23 5.96
C TRP A 221 1.88 -11.66 6.41
N ARG A 222 2.76 -12.37 5.72
CA ARG A 222 3.14 -13.76 6.05
C ARG A 222 4.64 -14.00 5.95
N LEU A 223 5.14 -14.97 6.72
CA LEU A 223 6.53 -15.43 6.64
C LEU A 223 6.82 -16.08 5.28
N LEU A 224 8.04 -15.91 4.77
CA LEU A 224 8.46 -16.56 3.52
C LEU A 224 8.63 -18.07 3.72
N SER A 225 8.21 -18.85 2.72
CA SER A 225 8.36 -20.31 2.74
C SER A 225 9.81 -20.74 2.56
N LYS A 226 10.24 -21.81 3.25
CA LYS A 226 11.56 -22.43 3.07
C LYS A 226 11.72 -22.97 1.63
N PRO A 227 12.78 -22.59 0.89
CA PRO A 227 13.16 -23.22 -0.38
C PRO A 227 13.28 -24.73 -0.25
N GLU A 228 12.78 -25.50 -1.22
CA GLU A 228 12.88 -26.97 -1.19
C GLU A 228 14.34 -27.44 -1.07
N ASN A 229 15.26 -26.77 -1.77
CA ASN A 229 16.70 -27.08 -1.83
C ASN A 229 17.56 -26.45 -0.71
N ALA A 230 16.93 -25.94 0.36
CA ALA A 230 17.61 -25.45 1.57
C ALA A 230 17.33 -26.37 2.78
N GLU A 231 18.32 -26.55 3.63
CA GLU A 231 18.22 -27.34 4.87
C GLU A 231 18.17 -26.41 6.09
N CYS A 232 17.46 -26.83 7.13
CA CYS A 232 17.33 -26.12 8.40
C CYS A 232 18.47 -26.50 9.36
N GLY A 233 18.78 -25.63 10.33
CA GLY A 233 19.63 -26.01 11.45
C GLY A 233 19.01 -27.14 12.28
N LYS A 234 19.81 -28.04 12.85
CA LYS A 234 19.31 -29.19 13.64
C LYS A 234 18.50 -28.81 14.89
N ASN A 235 18.63 -27.56 15.35
CA ASN A 235 17.96 -27.01 16.52
C ASN A 235 16.87 -25.97 16.15
N THR A 236 16.59 -25.78 14.85
CA THR A 236 15.64 -24.78 14.35
C THR A 236 14.20 -25.20 14.65
N LYS A 237 13.39 -24.28 15.22
CA LYS A 237 11.99 -24.56 15.56
C LYS A 237 11.06 -24.20 14.41
N ASN A 238 11.17 -22.96 13.94
CA ASN A 238 10.48 -22.44 12.77
C ASN A 238 11.52 -22.34 11.65
N CYS A 239 11.26 -22.90 10.48
CA CYS A 239 12.22 -22.86 9.38
C CYS A 239 11.61 -22.12 8.18
N ASN A 240 11.99 -20.85 8.05
CA ASN A 240 11.54 -19.93 7.02
C ASN A 240 12.74 -19.42 6.20
N LEU A 241 12.47 -18.75 5.09
CA LEU A 241 13.47 -17.92 4.43
C LEU A 241 13.47 -16.53 5.08
N HIS A 242 14.67 -16.02 5.35
CA HIS A 242 14.90 -14.68 5.85
C HIS A 242 15.77 -13.92 4.88
N ILE A 243 15.44 -12.66 4.62
CA ILE A 243 16.09 -11.80 3.62
C ILE A 243 16.89 -10.71 4.32
N HIS A 244 18.10 -10.49 3.82
CA HIS A 244 19.01 -9.46 4.30
C HIS A 244 18.71 -8.13 3.61
N GLY A 245 18.20 -7.16 4.38
CA GLY A 245 17.96 -5.79 3.93
C GLY A 245 19.10 -4.83 4.30
N GLU A 246 18.75 -3.55 4.48
CA GLU A 246 19.67 -2.46 4.80
C GLU A 246 20.35 -2.68 6.15
N TYR A 247 19.65 -3.20 7.17
CA TYR A 247 20.27 -3.56 8.46
C TYR A 247 21.45 -4.53 8.29
N SER A 248 21.28 -5.52 7.41
CA SER A 248 22.34 -6.51 7.13
C SER A 248 23.46 -5.95 6.25
N ARG A 249 23.14 -4.99 5.38
CA ARG A 249 24.11 -4.29 4.52
C ARG A 249 24.94 -3.29 5.32
N TYR A 250 24.35 -2.56 6.26
CA TYR A 250 25.02 -1.68 7.21
C TYR A 250 26.02 -2.46 8.08
N ASN A 251 25.63 -3.63 8.55
CA ASN A 251 26.51 -4.57 9.27
C ASN A 251 27.49 -5.37 8.36
N GLY A 252 27.57 -5.06 7.07
CA GLY A 252 28.54 -5.66 6.13
C GLY A 252 28.30 -7.13 5.76
N LEU A 253 27.16 -7.72 6.13
CA LEU A 253 26.82 -9.13 5.87
C LEU A 253 26.37 -9.35 4.42
N ALA A 254 25.65 -8.39 3.84
CA ALA A 254 25.10 -8.45 2.48
C ALA A 254 25.64 -7.30 1.62
N PRO A 255 26.25 -7.58 0.44
CA PRO A 255 26.82 -6.54 -0.42
C PRO A 255 25.77 -5.74 -1.22
N LEU A 256 24.56 -6.29 -1.38
CA LEU A 256 23.45 -5.68 -2.10
C LEU A 256 22.13 -5.93 -1.37
N LEU A 257 21.19 -5.02 -1.58
CA LEU A 257 19.76 -5.19 -1.24
C LEU A 257 19.07 -6.19 -2.20
N PRO A 258 17.83 -6.62 -1.90
CA PRO A 258 17.00 -7.35 -2.85
C PRO A 258 16.80 -6.56 -4.15
N LEU A 259 16.90 -7.24 -5.29
CA LEU A 259 16.77 -6.67 -6.62
C LEU A 259 15.54 -7.25 -7.33
N SER A 260 14.71 -6.35 -7.86
CA SER A 260 13.59 -6.62 -8.77
C SER A 260 13.55 -5.53 -9.84
N ASP A 261 12.87 -5.77 -10.96
CA ASP A 261 12.66 -4.79 -12.02
C ASP A 261 11.30 -5.04 -12.70
N PRO A 262 10.49 -4.00 -13.02
CA PRO A 262 9.15 -4.16 -13.61
C PRO A 262 9.11 -4.92 -14.95
N SER A 263 10.19 -4.94 -15.72
CA SER A 263 10.23 -5.65 -17.00
C SER A 263 10.61 -7.13 -16.86
N ALA A 264 11.28 -7.49 -15.76
CA ALA A 264 11.65 -8.86 -15.40
C ALA A 264 10.57 -9.50 -14.49
N VAL A 265 9.35 -9.63 -15.02
CA VAL A 265 8.14 -9.96 -14.23
C VAL A 265 8.30 -11.24 -13.39
N GLY A 266 8.03 -11.13 -12.09
CA GLY A 266 8.15 -12.17 -11.08
C GLY A 266 9.58 -12.45 -10.60
N LEU A 267 10.62 -11.91 -11.25
CA LEU A 267 12.01 -12.14 -10.85
C LEU A 267 12.37 -11.30 -9.62
N VAL A 268 12.86 -11.96 -8.58
CA VAL A 268 13.40 -11.34 -7.37
C VAL A 268 14.71 -12.03 -6.99
N ILE A 269 15.78 -11.26 -6.79
CA ILE A 269 17.10 -11.78 -6.43
C ILE A 269 17.52 -11.17 -5.09
N ALA A 270 17.85 -11.99 -4.09
CA ALA A 270 18.15 -11.49 -2.75
C ALA A 270 19.18 -12.34 -1.99
N HIS A 271 19.94 -11.70 -1.10
CA HIS A 271 20.74 -12.37 -0.08
C HIS A 271 19.82 -12.90 1.04
N GLY A 272 20.03 -14.14 1.48
CA GLY A 272 19.15 -14.80 2.45
C GLY A 272 19.84 -15.76 3.42
N SER A 273 19.13 -16.06 4.51
CA SER A 273 19.43 -17.13 5.46
C SER A 273 18.18 -17.98 5.71
N VAL A 274 18.35 -19.29 5.94
CA VAL A 274 17.22 -20.21 6.21
C VAL A 274 17.33 -20.73 7.64
N GLY A 275 16.28 -20.51 8.43
CA GLY A 275 16.27 -20.78 9.87
C GLY A 275 15.08 -20.13 10.57
N ASP A 276 15.24 -19.83 11.87
CA ASP A 276 14.22 -19.16 12.69
C ASP A 276 14.17 -17.63 12.49
N SER A 277 15.28 -17.03 12.03
CA SER A 277 15.49 -15.58 11.91
C SER A 277 16.51 -15.25 10.82
N VAL A 278 16.72 -13.95 10.55
CA VAL A 278 17.95 -13.46 9.91
C VAL A 278 19.15 -13.90 10.76
N THR A 279 20.27 -14.28 10.13
CA THR A 279 21.48 -14.77 10.82
C THR A 279 22.71 -13.91 10.55
N SER A 280 23.61 -13.78 11.51
CA SER A 280 24.92 -13.11 11.33
C SER A 280 25.96 -13.91 10.53
N ALA A 281 25.54 -14.98 9.85
CA ALA A 281 26.40 -15.77 8.96
C ALA A 281 26.42 -15.18 7.54
N TRP A 282 27.44 -15.52 6.76
CA TRP A 282 27.51 -15.12 5.34
C TRP A 282 26.30 -15.67 4.56
N PRO A 283 25.50 -14.81 3.91
CA PRO A 283 24.28 -15.24 3.24
C PRO A 283 24.54 -16.01 1.94
N ASP A 284 23.65 -16.95 1.64
CA ASP A 284 23.51 -17.53 0.30
C ASP A 284 22.62 -16.59 -0.56
N VAL A 285 22.66 -16.71 -1.89
CA VAL A 285 21.75 -15.97 -2.79
C VAL A 285 20.56 -16.84 -3.13
N TYR A 286 19.38 -16.25 -3.06
CA TYR A 286 18.08 -16.85 -3.36
C TYR A 286 17.41 -16.10 -4.51
N VAL A 287 16.67 -16.84 -5.32
CA VAL A 287 15.84 -16.29 -6.39
C VAL A 287 14.42 -16.78 -6.22
N SER A 288 13.48 -15.86 -6.37
CA SER A 288 12.09 -16.17 -6.72
C SER A 288 11.88 -15.82 -8.19
N ASP A 289 11.12 -16.65 -8.88
CA ASP A 289 10.64 -16.38 -10.23
C ASP A 289 9.13 -16.14 -10.27
N ASP A 290 8.44 -16.03 -9.13
CA ASP A 290 6.98 -15.87 -9.04
C ASP A 290 6.55 -14.64 -8.22
N GLY A 291 7.46 -13.70 -7.97
CA GLY A 291 7.22 -12.52 -7.14
C GLY A 291 7.25 -12.82 -5.64
N GLY A 292 7.89 -13.90 -5.21
CA GLY A 292 8.19 -14.20 -3.81
C GLY A 292 7.27 -15.21 -3.14
N TYR A 293 6.35 -15.87 -3.86
CA TYR A 293 5.55 -16.98 -3.32
C TYR A 293 6.43 -18.21 -3.06
N THR A 294 7.31 -18.54 -4.02
CA THR A 294 8.31 -19.60 -3.91
C THR A 294 9.71 -19.07 -4.16
N TRP A 295 10.70 -19.73 -3.56
CA TRP A 295 12.10 -19.32 -3.57
C TRP A 295 13.00 -20.53 -3.74
N THR A 296 14.10 -20.36 -4.46
CA THR A 296 15.14 -21.37 -4.68
C THR A 296 16.49 -20.79 -4.29
N ARG A 297 17.28 -21.51 -3.48
CA ARG A 297 18.69 -21.14 -3.27
C ARG A 297 19.46 -21.36 -4.56
N THR A 298 20.14 -20.32 -5.06
CA THR A 298 20.74 -20.34 -6.39
C THR A 298 22.28 -20.30 -6.38
N LEU A 299 22.88 -19.51 -5.49
CA LEU A 299 24.34 -19.41 -5.32
C LEU A 299 24.69 -19.52 -3.84
N ARG A 300 25.85 -20.10 -3.54
CA ARG A 300 26.37 -20.17 -2.17
C ARG A 300 27.31 -19.00 -1.88
N GLY A 301 27.17 -18.39 -0.71
CA GLY A 301 27.90 -17.19 -0.31
C GLY A 301 27.48 -15.90 -1.05
N PRO A 302 27.94 -14.73 -0.58
CA PRO A 302 27.50 -13.43 -1.08
C PRO A 302 27.99 -13.17 -2.51
N HIS A 303 27.15 -12.53 -3.32
CA HIS A 303 27.47 -12.12 -4.70
C HIS A 303 26.94 -10.72 -4.98
N HIS A 304 27.64 -9.96 -5.82
CA HIS A 304 26.99 -8.89 -6.56
C HIS A 304 26.23 -9.51 -7.75
N TYR A 305 25.02 -9.04 -8.03
CA TYR A 305 24.18 -9.52 -9.12
C TYR A 305 23.53 -8.36 -9.89
N ALA A 306 23.17 -8.61 -11.15
CA ALA A 306 22.39 -7.68 -11.97
C ALA A 306 21.45 -8.44 -12.92
N ILE A 307 20.37 -7.76 -13.32
CA ILE A 307 19.36 -8.25 -14.27
C ILE A 307 19.59 -7.55 -15.62
N LEU A 308 19.62 -8.33 -16.70
CA LEU A 308 19.90 -7.89 -18.07
C LEU A 308 18.87 -8.53 -19.03
N ASP A 309 18.73 -7.95 -20.22
CA ASP A 309 17.70 -8.28 -21.23
C ASP A 309 16.30 -8.53 -20.62
N SER A 310 15.86 -7.65 -19.71
CA SER A 310 14.58 -7.75 -18.98
C SER A 310 14.33 -9.12 -18.32
N GLY A 311 15.37 -9.71 -17.70
CA GLY A 311 15.33 -11.02 -17.04
C GLY A 311 15.77 -12.20 -17.91
N GLY A 312 15.95 -11.99 -19.23
CA GLY A 312 16.51 -13.00 -20.15
C GLY A 312 17.96 -13.39 -19.83
N LEU A 313 18.68 -12.52 -19.13
CA LEU A 313 20.05 -12.76 -18.65
C LEU A 313 20.20 -12.29 -17.20
N VAL A 314 20.66 -13.17 -16.32
CA VAL A 314 21.04 -12.83 -14.94
C VAL A 314 22.54 -13.05 -14.78
N VAL A 315 23.24 -12.08 -14.19
CA VAL A 315 24.70 -12.12 -13.98
C VAL A 315 25.04 -12.01 -12.50
N ALA A 316 26.11 -12.68 -12.07
CA ALA A 316 26.60 -12.62 -10.70
C ALA A 316 28.14 -12.73 -10.62
N VAL A 317 28.74 -11.94 -9.73
CA VAL A 317 30.17 -11.98 -9.38
C VAL A 317 30.31 -12.22 -7.89
N GLU A 318 31.19 -13.14 -7.52
CA GLU A 318 31.35 -13.65 -6.15
C GLU A 318 32.05 -12.62 -5.26
N SER A 319 31.39 -12.23 -4.16
CA SER A 319 31.81 -11.09 -3.32
C SER A 319 32.83 -11.54 -2.28
N HIS A 320 34.05 -11.02 -2.37
CA HIS A 320 35.12 -11.24 -1.40
C HIS A 320 35.87 -9.93 -1.15
N THR A 321 36.21 -9.66 0.11
CA THR A 321 37.09 -8.55 0.52
C THR A 321 38.57 -8.96 0.55
N ASP A 322 38.86 -10.26 0.63
CA ASP A 322 40.20 -10.84 0.80
C ASP A 322 40.79 -11.45 -0.48
N ARG A 323 40.02 -11.56 -1.58
CA ARG A 323 40.40 -12.37 -2.75
C ARG A 323 40.22 -11.67 -4.09
N LEU A 324 41.18 -11.93 -4.98
CA LEU A 324 41.12 -11.54 -6.38
C LEU A 324 40.11 -12.42 -7.16
N VAL A 325 39.27 -11.79 -7.96
CA VAL A 325 38.25 -12.44 -8.79
C VAL A 325 38.62 -12.33 -10.27
N LYS A 326 38.36 -13.39 -11.04
CA LYS A 326 38.45 -13.41 -12.51
C LYS A 326 37.34 -14.14 -13.24
N THR A 327 36.34 -14.64 -12.51
CA THR A 327 35.24 -15.44 -13.09
C THR A 327 33.91 -14.80 -12.80
N ILE A 328 33.12 -14.55 -13.83
CA ILE A 328 31.71 -14.15 -13.74
C ILE A 328 30.82 -15.40 -13.89
N LYS A 329 29.68 -15.40 -13.21
CA LYS A 329 28.62 -16.40 -13.34
C LYS A 329 27.46 -15.77 -14.12
N PHE A 330 26.85 -16.50 -15.03
CA PHE A 330 25.66 -16.04 -15.75
C PHE A 330 24.63 -17.17 -15.95
N SER A 331 23.35 -16.80 -15.93
CA SER A 331 22.18 -17.66 -16.18
C SER A 331 21.33 -17.04 -17.30
N THR A 332 20.77 -17.90 -18.14
CA THR A 332 19.81 -17.53 -19.20
C THR A 332 18.45 -18.20 -18.95
N ASP A 333 18.17 -18.49 -17.69
CA ASP A 333 17.04 -19.26 -17.20
C ASP A 333 16.63 -18.79 -15.80
N GLU A 334 16.52 -17.47 -15.63
CA GLU A 334 15.99 -16.82 -14.43
C GLU A 334 16.69 -17.27 -13.12
N GLY A 335 18.00 -17.51 -13.18
CA GLY A 335 18.80 -17.93 -12.03
C GLY A 335 18.66 -19.40 -11.63
N GLN A 336 18.24 -20.32 -12.52
CA GLN A 336 18.21 -21.76 -12.20
C GLN A 336 19.54 -22.47 -12.51
N CYS A 337 20.16 -22.21 -13.66
CA CYS A 337 21.42 -22.83 -14.08
C CYS A 337 22.52 -21.79 -14.34
N TRP A 338 23.65 -21.90 -13.65
CA TRP A 338 24.78 -20.98 -13.80
C TRP A 338 25.91 -21.56 -14.65
N LYS A 339 26.29 -20.81 -15.68
CA LYS A 339 27.51 -20.99 -16.46
C LYS A 339 28.60 -20.07 -15.88
N ARG A 340 29.87 -20.45 -16.02
CA ARG A 340 31.04 -19.66 -15.59
C ARG A 340 31.83 -19.19 -16.79
N TYR A 341 32.29 -17.95 -16.77
CA TYR A 341 33.18 -17.37 -17.78
C TYR A 341 34.35 -16.65 -17.11
N ASN A 342 35.56 -16.81 -17.67
CA ASN A 342 36.75 -16.09 -17.22
C ASN A 342 36.83 -14.77 -17.99
N PHE A 343 36.55 -13.65 -17.34
CA PHE A 343 36.51 -12.34 -17.99
C PHE A 343 37.88 -11.66 -18.10
N THR A 344 38.90 -12.19 -17.41
CA THR A 344 40.26 -11.68 -17.41
C THR A 344 41.24 -12.81 -17.10
N GLU A 345 42.46 -12.75 -17.65
CA GLU A 345 43.54 -13.68 -17.30
C GLU A 345 44.13 -13.32 -15.92
N GLN A 346 44.44 -12.02 -15.74
CA GLN A 346 44.91 -11.40 -14.51
C GLN A 346 43.72 -11.03 -13.63
N ALA A 347 43.60 -11.68 -12.46
CA ALA A 347 42.52 -11.41 -11.52
C ALA A 347 42.62 -10.02 -10.88
N ILE A 348 41.47 -9.49 -10.45
CA ILE A 348 41.34 -8.13 -9.89
C ILE A 348 40.64 -8.19 -8.53
N PHE A 349 40.92 -7.26 -7.62
CA PHE A 349 40.01 -7.00 -6.51
C PHE A 349 38.74 -6.39 -7.09
N PHE A 350 37.60 -7.05 -6.87
CA PHE A 350 36.32 -6.61 -7.39
C PHE A 350 35.81 -5.40 -6.61
N ALA A 351 35.31 -4.38 -7.31
CA ALA A 351 34.76 -3.17 -6.71
C ALA A 351 33.27 -2.93 -7.06
N GLY A 352 32.78 -3.42 -8.20
CA GLY A 352 31.37 -3.26 -8.56
C GLY A 352 30.99 -3.80 -9.94
N LEU A 353 29.68 -3.84 -10.17
CA LEU A 353 29.07 -4.01 -11.50
C LEU A 353 28.43 -2.69 -11.92
N ALA A 354 28.51 -2.37 -13.20
CA ALA A 354 27.80 -1.25 -13.82
C ALA A 354 27.11 -1.71 -15.12
N SER A 355 25.91 -1.20 -15.36
CA SER A 355 25.14 -1.37 -16.59
C SER A 355 24.49 -0.05 -17.00
N GLU A 356 23.98 0.00 -18.23
CA GLU A 356 23.00 1.02 -18.66
C GLU A 356 21.80 0.98 -17.67
N PRO A 357 21.24 2.13 -17.23
CA PRO A 357 20.11 2.15 -16.29
C PRO A 357 18.87 1.39 -16.79
N GLY A 358 18.17 0.73 -15.86
CA GLY A 358 17.17 -0.28 -16.19
C GLY A 358 17.82 -1.63 -16.56
N THR A 359 17.05 -2.53 -17.17
CA THR A 359 17.48 -3.92 -17.43
C THR A 359 17.49 -4.31 -18.91
N LYS A 360 17.20 -3.38 -19.84
CA LYS A 360 17.07 -3.65 -21.29
C LYS A 360 18.39 -3.83 -22.04
N THR A 361 19.52 -3.72 -21.34
CA THR A 361 20.85 -3.80 -21.95
C THR A 361 21.42 -5.22 -21.91
N MET A 362 22.44 -5.46 -22.75
CA MET A 362 23.26 -6.69 -22.76
C MET A 362 24.73 -6.42 -22.41
N ASN A 363 25.05 -5.18 -22.05
CA ASN A 363 26.41 -4.74 -21.76
C ASN A 363 26.59 -4.62 -20.25
N LEU A 364 27.61 -5.30 -19.72
CA LEU A 364 27.96 -5.29 -18.30
C LEU A 364 29.43 -4.90 -18.13
N THR A 365 29.71 -3.83 -17.39
CA THR A 365 31.06 -3.45 -17.01
C THR A 365 31.38 -3.91 -15.59
N ILE A 366 32.37 -4.78 -15.47
CA ILE A 366 32.94 -5.23 -14.19
C ILE A 366 34.06 -4.25 -13.81
N TRP A 367 33.95 -3.63 -12.64
CA TRP A 367 34.95 -2.72 -12.09
C TRP A 367 35.77 -3.37 -10.98
N GLY A 368 37.06 -3.02 -10.93
CA GLY A 368 37.98 -3.45 -9.87
C GLY A 368 39.35 -2.81 -10.03
N TYR A 369 40.31 -3.28 -9.23
CA TYR A 369 41.70 -2.82 -9.30
C TYR A 369 42.70 -3.98 -9.17
N ARG A 370 43.92 -3.77 -9.66
CA ARG A 370 45.07 -4.66 -9.46
C ARG A 370 46.04 -3.99 -8.48
N PRO A 371 46.56 -4.69 -7.46
CA PRO A 371 47.69 -4.21 -6.69
C PRO A 371 48.95 -4.28 -7.57
N GLU A 372 49.71 -3.20 -7.59
CA GLU A 372 51.06 -3.16 -8.13
C GLU A 372 52.08 -3.09 -6.98
N GLU A 373 53.37 -3.21 -7.31
CA GLU A 373 54.43 -2.89 -6.35
C GLU A 373 54.40 -1.39 -5.99
N GLU A 374 55.05 -0.99 -4.90
CA GLU A 374 55.03 0.39 -4.36
C GLU A 374 53.65 0.96 -3.98
N TYR A 375 52.72 0.12 -3.50
CA TYR A 375 51.39 0.52 -2.98
C TYR A 375 50.46 1.20 -4.00
N ARG A 376 50.72 1.07 -5.30
CA ARG A 376 49.84 1.62 -6.35
C ARG A 376 48.73 0.62 -6.69
N ALA A 377 47.57 1.15 -7.05
CA ALA A 377 46.41 0.37 -7.44
C ALA A 377 45.92 0.82 -8.82
N THR A 378 46.11 -0.01 -9.84
CA THR A 378 45.65 0.28 -11.19
C THR A 378 44.21 -0.20 -11.36
N TRP A 379 43.31 0.76 -11.58
CA TRP A 379 41.90 0.50 -11.84
C TRP A 379 41.70 -0.16 -13.21
N VAL A 380 40.80 -1.14 -13.26
CA VAL A 380 40.49 -1.93 -14.45
C VAL A 380 38.97 -2.05 -14.58
N ALA A 381 38.46 -1.67 -15.75
CA ALA A 381 37.09 -1.91 -16.17
C ALA A 381 37.08 -2.96 -17.28
N VAL A 382 36.29 -4.03 -17.14
CA VAL A 382 36.11 -5.07 -18.17
C VAL A 382 34.65 -5.09 -18.59
N THR A 383 34.36 -4.66 -19.82
CA THR A 383 33.01 -4.68 -20.38
C THR A 383 32.79 -5.97 -21.16
N ILE A 384 31.69 -6.67 -20.87
CA ILE A 384 31.24 -7.88 -21.55
C ILE A 384 29.94 -7.53 -22.28
N ASP A 385 29.90 -7.83 -23.58
CA ASP A 385 28.70 -7.76 -24.41
C ASP A 385 28.15 -9.19 -24.61
N PHE A 386 26.91 -9.42 -24.19
CA PHE A 386 26.25 -10.73 -24.27
C PHE A 386 25.42 -10.95 -25.55
N GLN A 387 25.41 -10.04 -26.52
CA GLN A 387 24.59 -10.14 -27.75
C GLN A 387 24.83 -11.45 -28.54
N HIS A 388 26.07 -11.92 -28.62
CA HIS A 388 26.39 -13.18 -29.33
C HIS A 388 25.93 -14.44 -28.58
N LEU A 389 25.42 -14.32 -27.35
CA LEU A 389 24.92 -15.43 -26.53
C LEU A 389 23.42 -15.72 -26.77
N LEU A 390 22.65 -14.76 -27.30
CA LEU A 390 21.19 -14.78 -27.38
C LEU A 390 20.70 -14.40 -28.79
N THR A 391 20.61 -15.40 -29.68
CA THR A 391 20.58 -15.20 -31.15
C THR A 391 19.20 -15.34 -31.83
N ARG A 392 18.11 -14.98 -31.13
CA ARG A 392 16.73 -14.91 -31.66
C ARG A 392 15.89 -13.88 -30.91
N ASP A 393 15.12 -13.07 -31.62
CA ASP A 393 14.13 -12.14 -31.04
C ASP A 393 12.69 -12.70 -31.17
N TYR A 394 11.70 -12.07 -30.51
CA TYR A 394 10.28 -12.44 -30.58
C TYR A 394 9.34 -11.21 -30.51
N THR A 395 8.10 -11.32 -31.00
CA THR A 395 7.24 -10.15 -31.35
C THR A 395 5.83 -10.14 -30.72
N ASN A 396 5.49 -9.01 -30.08
CA ASN A 396 4.19 -8.28 -29.93
C ASN A 396 2.90 -8.96 -29.39
N GLY A 397 2.04 -8.13 -28.74
CA GLY A 397 0.59 -8.36 -28.48
C GLY A 397 0.07 -7.88 -27.10
N CYS A 398 -0.85 -6.91 -27.03
CA CYS A 398 -1.08 -6.08 -25.82
C CYS A 398 -2.45 -6.27 -25.09
N VAL A 399 -2.50 -6.00 -23.75
CA VAL A 399 -3.48 -5.14 -23.00
C VAL A 399 -4.99 -5.55 -22.97
N LEU A 400 -5.86 -5.26 -21.97
CA LEU A 400 -5.78 -5.11 -20.49
C LEU A 400 -7.15 -5.55 -19.85
N GLY A 401 -7.26 -5.57 -18.50
CA GLY A 401 -8.53 -5.80 -17.76
C GLY A 401 -8.93 -7.26 -17.36
N TYR A 402 -8.03 -8.09 -16.81
CA TYR A 402 -8.30 -9.53 -16.52
C TYR A 402 -7.15 -10.19 -15.72
N LYS A 403 -7.30 -11.49 -15.36
CA LYS A 403 -6.28 -12.33 -14.69
C LYS A 403 -4.97 -12.42 -15.50
N GLU A 404 -3.95 -11.67 -15.08
CA GLU A 404 -2.69 -11.51 -15.81
C GLU A 404 -1.95 -12.84 -16.03
N THR A 405 -1.92 -13.31 -17.29
CA THR A 405 -1.07 -14.43 -17.71
C THR A 405 0.05 -13.87 -18.57
N PHE A 406 1.19 -13.57 -17.95
CA PHE A 406 2.34 -13.02 -18.64
C PHE A 406 2.95 -14.02 -19.63
N ARG A 407 3.20 -13.60 -20.87
CA ARG A 407 4.14 -14.31 -21.75
C ARG A 407 5.57 -14.06 -21.29
N ARG A 408 6.07 -14.93 -20.43
CA ARG A 408 7.48 -14.95 -20.03
C ARG A 408 8.32 -15.79 -20.97
N LEU A 409 9.61 -15.50 -21.01
CA LEU A 409 10.60 -16.30 -21.71
C LEU A 409 10.55 -17.74 -21.17
N LYS A 410 10.48 -18.74 -22.05
CA LYS A 410 10.53 -20.13 -21.60
C LYS A 410 11.94 -20.40 -21.05
N LYS A 411 12.05 -20.84 -19.80
CA LYS A 411 13.29 -21.25 -19.10
C LYS A 411 14.26 -22.15 -19.91
N GLN A 412 13.77 -22.87 -20.92
CA GLN A 412 14.55 -23.73 -21.81
C GLN A 412 15.00 -23.06 -23.13
N SER A 413 14.61 -21.80 -23.38
CA SER A 413 14.84 -21.08 -24.63
C SER A 413 15.94 -20.02 -24.44
N VAL A 414 17.08 -20.25 -25.09
CA VAL A 414 18.22 -19.32 -25.09
C VAL A 414 18.02 -18.33 -26.25
N CYS A 415 17.29 -17.25 -25.98
CA CYS A 415 16.93 -16.21 -26.95
C CYS A 415 16.70 -14.85 -26.25
N ARG A 416 16.70 -13.78 -27.05
CA ARG A 416 16.67 -12.38 -26.65
C ARG A 416 15.23 -11.87 -26.51
N ASN A 417 14.98 -11.04 -25.50
CA ASN A 417 13.77 -10.24 -25.35
C ASN A 417 13.85 -8.96 -26.21
N GLY A 418 14.97 -8.23 -26.14
CA GLY A 418 15.28 -7.09 -27.00
C GLY A 418 14.91 -5.72 -26.41
N ARG A 419 15.48 -4.64 -26.97
CA ARG A 419 15.29 -3.28 -26.45
C ARG A 419 13.84 -2.81 -26.51
N ASP A 420 13.10 -3.21 -27.53
CA ASP A 420 11.69 -2.85 -27.70
C ASP A 420 10.73 -3.84 -27.00
N TYR A 421 11.27 -4.73 -26.15
CA TYR A 421 10.45 -5.63 -25.33
C TYR A 421 9.47 -4.85 -24.44
N ILE A 422 8.22 -5.31 -24.48
CA ILE A 422 7.11 -4.88 -23.63
C ILE A 422 6.53 -6.17 -23.04
N SER A 423 6.35 -6.22 -21.73
CA SER A 423 5.78 -7.39 -21.06
C SER A 423 4.33 -7.60 -21.51
N THR A 424 4.11 -8.61 -22.33
CA THR A 424 2.77 -8.92 -22.86
C THR A 424 1.98 -9.73 -21.85
N VAL A 425 1.29 -8.98 -20.98
CA VAL A 425 0.11 -9.44 -20.26
C VAL A 425 -0.87 -10.03 -21.29
N LEU A 426 -1.38 -11.25 -21.08
CA LEU A 426 -2.24 -11.96 -22.04
C LEU A 426 -3.45 -12.58 -21.35
N VAL A 427 -4.65 -12.25 -21.83
CA VAL A 427 -5.87 -12.31 -21.00
C VAL A 427 -6.66 -13.58 -21.35
N THR A 428 -7.32 -14.14 -20.34
CA THR A 428 -8.25 -15.26 -20.49
C THR A 428 -9.63 -14.90 -19.92
N VAL A 429 -10.37 -14.08 -20.66
CA VAL A 429 -11.84 -14.05 -20.52
C VAL A 429 -12.33 -15.43 -20.97
N VAL A 430 -12.86 -16.23 -20.04
CA VAL A 430 -13.28 -17.62 -20.31
C VAL A 430 -14.63 -17.62 -21.02
N ALA A 431 -14.62 -17.34 -22.32
CA ALA A 431 -15.79 -17.34 -23.19
C ALA A 431 -16.34 -18.77 -23.40
N VAL A 432 -17.15 -19.25 -22.46
CA VAL A 432 -17.83 -20.56 -22.56
C VAL A 432 -18.81 -20.54 -23.74
N SER A 433 -18.53 -21.35 -24.76
CA SER A 433 -19.30 -21.34 -26.02
C SER A 433 -20.73 -21.87 -25.82
N ILE A 434 -21.69 -21.16 -26.42
CA ILE A 434 -23.12 -21.11 -26.00
C ILE A 434 -23.93 -22.42 -26.19
N MET A 435 -23.41 -23.43 -26.90
CA MET A 435 -24.21 -24.51 -27.52
C MET A 435 -24.69 -25.67 -26.61
N VAL A 436 -24.47 -25.67 -25.29
CA VAL A 436 -24.72 -26.86 -24.43
C VAL A 436 -25.66 -26.62 -23.23
N VAL A 437 -25.98 -25.37 -22.88
CA VAL A 437 -26.62 -25.03 -21.59
C VAL A 437 -28.07 -25.55 -21.45
N GLY A 438 -28.82 -25.63 -22.55
CA GLY A 438 -30.28 -25.85 -22.52
C GLY A 438 -30.77 -27.15 -21.86
N LEU A 439 -29.97 -28.22 -21.90
CA LEU A 439 -30.36 -29.55 -21.36
C LEU A 439 -29.98 -29.76 -19.88
N VAL A 440 -29.00 -29.01 -19.36
CA VAL A 440 -28.54 -29.15 -17.97
C VAL A 440 -29.40 -28.32 -17.00
N ALA A 441 -29.87 -27.15 -17.44
CA ALA A 441 -30.65 -26.23 -16.62
C ALA A 441 -31.95 -26.85 -16.07
N ALA A 442 -32.66 -27.65 -16.88
CA ALA A 442 -33.90 -28.32 -16.48
C ALA A 442 -33.70 -29.32 -15.33
N ILE A 443 -32.56 -30.01 -15.28
CA ILE A 443 -32.23 -30.97 -14.22
C ILE A 443 -31.79 -30.24 -12.95
N PHE A 444 -31.01 -29.17 -13.08
CA PHE A 444 -30.53 -28.38 -11.94
C PHE A 444 -31.65 -27.65 -11.17
N LEU A 445 -32.71 -27.23 -11.88
CA LEU A 445 -33.88 -26.55 -11.28
C LEU A 445 -34.65 -27.41 -10.28
N ILE A 446 -34.63 -28.74 -10.43
CA ILE A 446 -35.32 -29.67 -9.52
C ILE A 446 -34.51 -29.88 -8.23
N VAL A 447 -33.18 -29.93 -8.34
CA VAL A 447 -32.27 -30.16 -7.20
C VAL A 447 -32.19 -28.95 -6.26
N ARG A 448 -32.36 -27.72 -6.78
CA ARG A 448 -32.15 -26.47 -6.04
C ARG A 448 -33.25 -26.06 -5.04
N ARG A 449 -34.14 -26.99 -4.64
CA ARG A 449 -35.26 -26.75 -3.69
C ARG A 449 -35.07 -27.34 -2.28
N MET A 450 -33.91 -27.91 -1.97
CA MET A 450 -33.49 -28.21 -0.59
C MET A 450 -32.05 -27.70 -0.35
N LEU A 451 -31.73 -27.40 0.91
CA LEU A 451 -30.42 -26.89 1.38
C LEU A 451 -30.05 -25.45 0.95
N CYS A 452 -30.97 -24.50 1.16
CA CYS A 452 -30.60 -23.13 1.55
C CYS A 452 -31.09 -22.86 2.97
N THR A 453 -30.31 -23.32 3.95
CA THR A 453 -30.46 -23.00 5.38
C THR A 453 -29.12 -22.52 5.92
N ASP A 454 -29.07 -21.27 6.36
CA ASP A 454 -28.04 -20.61 7.17
C ASP A 454 -26.56 -20.97 6.92
N ARG A 455 -25.95 -20.27 5.94
CA ARG A 455 -24.53 -19.89 5.99
C ARG A 455 -24.33 -18.46 5.49
N VAL A 456 -24.36 -17.51 6.41
CA VAL A 456 -23.74 -16.18 6.22
C VAL A 456 -22.22 -16.37 6.03
N PRO A 457 -21.55 -15.63 5.14
CA PRO A 457 -20.09 -15.59 5.11
C PRO A 457 -19.58 -14.90 6.38
N ALA A 458 -19.21 -15.71 7.38
CA ALA A 458 -18.68 -15.21 8.64
C ALA A 458 -17.22 -14.74 8.44
N TYR A 459 -17.02 -13.43 8.35
CA TYR A 459 -15.72 -12.81 8.61
C TYR A 459 -15.31 -13.13 10.05
N ARG A 460 -14.50 -14.18 10.24
CA ARG A 460 -13.84 -14.46 11.51
C ARG A 460 -12.56 -13.64 11.61
N PHE A 461 -12.71 -12.38 11.99
CA PHE A 461 -11.68 -11.76 12.81
C PHE A 461 -11.59 -12.57 14.11
N SER A 462 -10.51 -13.32 14.25
CA SER A 462 -10.16 -13.94 15.53
C SER A 462 -9.74 -12.81 16.47
N ALA A 463 -10.64 -12.40 17.37
CA ALA A 463 -10.25 -11.52 18.47
C ALA A 463 -9.14 -12.23 19.26
N LEU A 464 -7.92 -11.68 19.21
CA LEU A 464 -6.86 -12.05 20.14
C LEU A 464 -7.34 -11.59 21.51
N GLN A 465 -7.76 -12.55 22.33
CA GLN A 465 -8.07 -12.28 23.73
C GLN A 465 -6.78 -11.84 24.42
N LEU A 466 -6.71 -10.56 24.81
CA LEU A 466 -5.83 -10.16 25.89
C LEU A 466 -6.33 -10.86 27.16
N GLN A 467 -5.72 -12.00 27.49
CA GLN A 467 -5.94 -12.67 28.77
C GLN A 467 -5.05 -12.02 29.81
N GLU A 468 -5.50 -10.88 30.35
CA GLU A 468 -5.06 -10.45 31.67
C GLU A 468 -5.84 -11.28 32.71
N ASP A 469 -5.10 -12.08 33.50
CA ASP A 469 -5.68 -12.89 34.58
C ASP A 469 -6.04 -12.01 35.78
N ASP A 470 -7.32 -11.64 35.93
CA ASP A 470 -7.80 -10.94 37.14
C ASP A 470 -8.99 -11.67 37.80
N GLN A 471 -8.71 -12.45 38.86
CA GLN A 471 -9.71 -13.21 39.61
C GLN A 471 -10.46 -12.36 40.63
N CYS A 472 -11.31 -11.44 40.16
CA CYS A 472 -12.29 -10.76 41.02
C CYS A 472 -13.49 -11.66 41.34
N ILE A 473 -13.36 -12.50 42.38
CA ILE A 473 -14.46 -13.30 42.94
C ILE A 473 -15.53 -12.38 43.53
N SER A 474 -16.79 -12.62 43.17
CA SER A 474 -17.95 -11.92 43.73
C SER A 474 -18.16 -12.23 45.22
N VAL A 475 -17.99 -11.23 46.09
CA VAL A 475 -18.23 -11.36 47.54
C VAL A 475 -19.50 -10.60 47.94
N GLY A 476 -20.54 -11.36 48.31
CA GLY A 476 -21.69 -10.82 49.04
C GLY A 476 -21.30 -10.45 50.49
N PRO A 477 -22.01 -9.54 51.15
CA PRO A 477 -21.50 -8.87 52.35
C PRO A 477 -21.59 -9.72 53.63
N GLN A 478 -20.44 -9.98 54.28
CA GLN A 478 -20.36 -10.10 55.75
C GLN A 478 -18.93 -10.04 56.35
N THR A 479 -18.73 -9.02 57.21
CA THR A 479 -17.98 -9.01 58.49
C THR A 479 -16.74 -9.90 58.77
N VAL A 480 -15.61 -9.21 59.03
CA VAL A 480 -14.77 -9.29 60.29
C VAL A 480 -13.55 -10.26 60.38
N THR A 481 -12.43 -9.69 60.89
CA THR A 481 -11.17 -10.27 61.46
C THR A 481 -10.08 -10.97 60.61
N VAL A 482 -8.97 -10.23 60.36
CA VAL A 482 -7.62 -10.36 60.98
C VAL A 482 -6.74 -11.65 60.80
N ASN A 483 -5.43 -11.40 60.54
CA ASN A 483 -4.19 -12.17 60.82
C ASN A 483 -3.45 -13.04 59.75
N ASN A 484 -2.30 -12.50 59.31
CA ASN A 484 -0.93 -13.10 59.33
C ASN A 484 -0.51 -14.35 58.49
N ARG A 485 0.52 -14.10 57.63
CA ARG A 485 1.78 -14.89 57.37
C ARG A 485 1.84 -16.13 56.43
N VAL A 486 2.69 -15.98 55.41
CA VAL A 486 3.84 -16.84 54.98
C VAL A 486 3.61 -18.34 54.67
N GLY A 487 3.98 -18.79 53.45
CA GLY A 487 4.17 -20.22 53.11
C GLY A 487 4.81 -20.46 51.72
N TYR A 488 5.77 -21.39 51.63
CA TYR A 488 6.61 -21.69 50.44
C TYR A 488 6.23 -23.02 49.73
N GLN A 489 6.84 -23.25 48.55
CA GLN A 489 7.26 -24.56 47.95
C GLN A 489 6.31 -25.45 47.09
N THR A 490 6.71 -25.63 45.82
CA THR A 490 6.95 -26.88 45.03
C THR A 490 6.18 -28.19 45.37
N ARG A 491 5.82 -29.10 44.43
CA ARG A 491 6.74 -29.88 43.54
C ARG A 491 6.01 -30.88 42.59
N SER A 492 6.58 -31.16 41.40
CA SER A 492 6.57 -32.44 40.61
C SER A 492 5.26 -33.16 40.11
N ALA A 493 5.37 -33.79 38.92
CA ALA A 493 4.38 -34.65 38.21
C ALA A 493 4.63 -36.18 38.47
N PRO A 494 4.21 -37.25 37.68
CA PRO A 494 3.60 -37.34 36.33
C PRO A 494 2.57 -38.53 36.06
N PHE A 495 2.34 -38.88 34.77
CA PHE A 495 1.73 -40.14 34.20
C PHE A 495 0.17 -40.32 34.29
N GLU A 496 -0.59 -41.07 33.46
CA GLU A 496 -0.34 -42.02 32.32
C GLU A 496 -1.53 -42.05 31.26
N SER A 497 -1.39 -42.90 30.21
CA SER A 497 -2.23 -43.26 29.02
C SER A 497 -3.79 -43.36 29.10
N GLY A 498 -4.60 -43.53 28.02
CA GLY A 498 -4.36 -43.71 26.56
C GLY A 498 -5.56 -44.32 25.76
N ARG A 499 -5.30 -44.87 24.54
CA ARG A 499 -6.23 -45.40 23.48
C ARG A 499 -6.83 -44.30 22.57
N LYS A 500 -6.84 -44.34 21.22
CA LYS A 500 -6.92 -45.34 20.11
C LYS A 500 -8.35 -45.63 19.58
N TYR A 501 -8.61 -45.18 18.36
CA TYR A 501 -9.40 -45.88 17.33
C TYR A 501 -8.71 -45.78 15.96
N ARG A 502 -9.07 -46.67 15.02
CA ARG A 502 -8.40 -46.84 13.71
C ARG A 502 -9.39 -47.35 12.68
N PHE A 503 -9.52 -46.66 11.55
CA PHE A 503 -10.06 -47.23 10.30
C PHE A 503 -9.18 -46.84 9.11
N LYS A 504 -9.30 -47.59 8.02
CA LYS A 504 -8.33 -47.61 6.93
C LYS A 504 -9.04 -47.93 5.60
N ASN A 505 -8.88 -47.07 4.60
CA ASN A 505 -8.40 -47.43 3.25
C ASN A 505 -8.48 -46.23 2.29
N GLU A 506 -7.71 -46.31 1.20
CA GLU A 506 -7.59 -45.25 0.19
C GLU A 506 -8.74 -45.27 -0.80
N HIS A 507 -8.97 -44.15 -1.50
CA HIS A 507 -9.01 -44.13 -2.97
C HIS A 507 -8.68 -42.73 -3.51
N ARG A 508 -8.09 -42.66 -4.73
CA ARG A 508 -7.74 -41.41 -5.40
C ARG A 508 -8.99 -40.62 -5.83
N MET A 509 -8.97 -39.30 -5.69
CA MET A 509 -9.70 -38.42 -6.61
C MET A 509 -8.92 -37.12 -6.88
N ARG A 510 -9.20 -36.50 -8.03
CA ARG A 510 -8.47 -35.32 -8.54
C ARG A 510 -8.93 -34.05 -7.84
N ILE A 511 -7.99 -33.17 -7.48
CA ILE A 511 -8.33 -31.78 -7.16
C ILE A 511 -8.69 -31.08 -8.47
N LEU A 512 -9.98 -30.80 -8.66
CA LEU A 512 -10.43 -29.77 -9.60
C LEU A 512 -10.48 -28.44 -8.83
N SER A 513 -9.90 -27.41 -9.42
CA SER A 513 -9.87 -26.04 -8.89
C SER A 513 -11.09 -25.24 -9.34
N SER A 514 -11.23 -24.02 -8.80
CA SER A 514 -12.45 -23.17 -8.80
C SER A 514 -13.56 -23.70 -7.87
N VAL A 515 -14.38 -22.88 -7.23
CA VAL A 515 -14.60 -21.43 -7.45
C VAL A 515 -14.21 -20.61 -6.22
N LEU A 516 -13.41 -19.55 -6.44
CA LEU A 516 -13.39 -18.36 -5.60
C LEU A 516 -14.09 -17.24 -6.38
N ILE A 517 -14.87 -16.41 -5.69
CA ILE A 517 -15.64 -15.32 -6.29
C ILE A 517 -14.84 -14.03 -6.07
N SER A 518 -14.52 -13.33 -7.16
CA SER A 518 -13.93 -11.99 -7.14
C SER A 518 -14.64 -11.13 -8.18
N LYS A 519 -15.00 -9.90 -7.79
CA LYS A 519 -15.52 -8.79 -8.60
C LYS A 519 -16.25 -9.16 -9.90
N ALA A 520 -17.57 -9.00 -9.90
CA ALA A 520 -18.29 -8.88 -11.17
C ALA A 520 -17.90 -7.54 -11.81
N ASP A 521 -17.24 -7.58 -12.96
CA ASP A 521 -17.36 -6.48 -13.91
C ASP A 521 -18.86 -6.30 -14.19
N ILE A 522 -19.37 -5.10 -13.95
CA ILE A 522 -20.77 -4.80 -14.23
C ILE A 522 -20.92 -4.81 -15.74
N MET A 523 -21.50 -5.87 -16.29
CA MET A 523 -21.94 -5.87 -17.68
C MET A 523 -22.91 -4.70 -17.86
N LEU A 524 -22.49 -3.69 -18.62
CA LEU A 524 -23.34 -2.61 -19.09
C LEU A 524 -24.35 -3.19 -20.10
N VAL A 525 -25.41 -3.78 -19.56
CA VAL A 525 -26.61 -4.17 -20.31
C VAL A 525 -27.29 -2.88 -20.74
N GLU A 526 -27.50 -2.72 -22.05
CA GLU A 526 -28.11 -1.51 -22.64
C GLU A 526 -29.37 -1.08 -21.85
N GLY A 527 -29.40 0.19 -21.43
CA GLY A 527 -30.46 0.71 -20.57
C GLY A 527 -30.28 0.44 -19.07
N HIS A 528 -29.05 0.46 -18.55
CA HIS A 528 -28.76 0.57 -17.11
C HIS A 528 -27.75 1.70 -16.86
N PHE A 529 -27.77 2.24 -15.64
CA PHE A 529 -26.80 3.24 -15.16
C PHE A 529 -25.89 2.62 -14.09
N ALA A 530 -24.59 2.57 -14.33
CA ALA A 530 -23.59 2.16 -13.36
C ALA A 530 -23.38 3.26 -12.30
N PHE A 531 -23.30 2.86 -11.04
CA PHE A 531 -23.06 3.76 -9.91
C PHE A 531 -22.01 3.20 -8.95
N LYS A 532 -21.34 4.10 -8.24
CA LYS A 532 -20.56 3.78 -7.04
C LYS A 532 -20.76 4.86 -5.98
N MET A 533 -20.98 4.47 -4.74
CA MET A 533 -21.13 5.40 -3.62
C MET A 533 -20.45 4.90 -2.35
N ALA A 534 -20.04 5.84 -1.50
CA ALA A 534 -19.46 5.61 -0.19
C ALA A 534 -20.13 6.50 0.86
N SER A 535 -20.28 6.00 2.09
CA SER A 535 -20.67 6.83 3.25
C SER A 535 -19.57 7.83 3.61
N GLY A 536 -19.87 8.77 4.50
CA GLY A 536 -18.83 9.51 5.20
C GLY A 536 -17.98 8.61 6.11
N ALA A 537 -16.80 9.10 6.48
CA ALA A 537 -15.94 8.49 7.50
C ALA A 537 -15.86 9.43 8.71
N ALA A 538 -16.34 8.95 9.85
CA ALA A 538 -16.50 9.71 11.08
C ALA A 538 -17.18 11.09 10.83
N SER A 539 -16.66 12.15 11.44
CA SER A 539 -17.00 13.55 11.16
C SER A 539 -15.98 14.27 10.28
N VAL A 540 -15.02 13.56 9.68
CA VAL A 540 -13.88 14.15 8.95
C VAL A 540 -14.11 14.12 7.44
N VAL A 541 -14.61 13.00 6.92
CA VAL A 541 -14.72 12.74 5.48
C VAL A 541 -16.19 12.69 5.06
N GLY A 542 -16.61 13.61 4.20
CA GLY A 542 -17.93 13.56 3.59
C GLY A 542 -18.09 12.44 2.55
N PRO A 543 -19.33 11.98 2.29
CA PRO A 543 -19.62 10.89 1.36
C PRO A 543 -19.23 11.20 -0.09
N LYS A 544 -19.11 10.14 -0.90
CA LYS A 544 -18.79 10.20 -2.33
C LYS A 544 -19.92 9.48 -3.09
N ILE A 545 -20.55 10.14 -4.06
CA ILE A 545 -21.59 9.51 -4.92
C ILE A 545 -21.19 9.74 -6.37
N CYS A 546 -21.11 8.67 -7.15
CA CYS A 546 -20.72 8.65 -8.56
C CYS A 546 -21.74 7.87 -9.40
N LEU A 547 -21.97 8.32 -10.63
CA LEU A 547 -22.88 7.73 -11.61
C LEU A 547 -22.28 7.89 -13.01
N GLU A 548 -22.17 6.83 -13.81
CA GLU A 548 -21.51 6.85 -15.14
C GLU A 548 -20.14 7.57 -15.07
N ASP A 549 -19.28 7.14 -14.12
CA ASP A 549 -17.98 7.74 -13.74
C ASP A 549 -17.98 9.23 -13.33
N ASN A 550 -19.12 9.92 -13.42
CA ASN A 550 -19.27 11.30 -13.01
C ASN A 550 -19.50 11.39 -11.49
N ILE A 551 -18.61 12.07 -10.77
CA ILE A 551 -18.79 12.36 -9.35
C ILE A 551 -19.95 13.36 -9.19
N VAL A 552 -21.05 12.91 -8.60
CA VAL A 552 -22.28 13.69 -8.34
C VAL A 552 -22.18 14.47 -7.03
N MET A 553 -21.74 13.82 -5.95
CA MET A 553 -21.51 14.45 -4.64
C MET A 553 -20.14 14.08 -4.10
N SER A 554 -19.41 15.06 -3.55
CA SER A 554 -18.15 14.84 -2.82
C SER A 554 -17.73 16.06 -2.00
N GLY A 555 -16.82 15.88 -1.04
CA GLY A 555 -16.17 16.99 -0.33
C GLY A 555 -15.47 17.97 -1.28
N VAL A 556 -14.83 17.47 -2.34
CA VAL A 556 -14.15 18.27 -3.37
C VAL A 556 -15.13 19.15 -4.16
N LYS A 557 -16.39 18.70 -4.35
CA LYS A 557 -17.46 19.51 -4.94
C LYS A 557 -18.13 20.48 -3.96
N ASN A 558 -17.74 20.48 -2.68
CA ASN A 558 -18.30 21.29 -1.61
C ASN A 558 -19.86 21.22 -1.53
N ASN A 559 -20.42 20.06 -1.88
CA ASN A 559 -21.88 19.83 -1.94
C ASN A 559 -22.35 18.70 -1.00
N VAL A 560 -21.55 18.38 0.02
CA VAL A 560 -21.84 17.40 1.07
C VAL A 560 -21.71 18.03 2.46
N GLY A 561 -22.41 17.49 3.44
CA GLY A 561 -22.35 17.95 4.84
C GLY A 561 -22.91 16.93 5.81
N ARG A 562 -22.82 17.21 7.12
CA ARG A 562 -23.30 16.29 8.18
C ARG A 562 -24.75 15.86 7.92
N GLY A 563 -25.06 14.62 8.28
CA GLY A 563 -26.38 14.03 8.16
C GLY A 563 -26.61 13.34 6.82
N ILE A 564 -27.84 13.41 6.32
CA ILE A 564 -28.26 12.67 5.13
C ILE A 564 -27.95 13.52 3.89
N ASN A 565 -27.06 13.00 3.04
CA ASN A 565 -26.70 13.58 1.75
C ASN A 565 -27.51 12.88 0.66
N ILE A 566 -28.17 13.63 -0.23
CA ILE A 566 -29.13 13.09 -1.21
C ILE A 566 -28.83 13.60 -2.63
N ALA A 567 -28.73 12.68 -3.59
CA ALA A 567 -28.77 12.96 -5.02
C ALA A 567 -30.06 12.41 -5.65
N LEU A 568 -30.69 13.22 -6.50
CA LEU A 568 -31.86 12.89 -7.29
C LEU A 568 -31.45 12.78 -8.77
N ILE A 569 -31.70 11.63 -9.37
CA ILE A 569 -31.32 11.27 -10.73
C ILE A 569 -32.58 10.98 -11.57
N ASN A 570 -32.61 11.42 -12.82
CA ASN A 570 -33.67 11.09 -13.76
C ASN A 570 -33.57 9.61 -14.17
N GLY A 571 -34.53 8.78 -13.74
CA GLY A 571 -34.51 7.34 -14.00
C GLY A 571 -34.66 6.94 -15.48
N LYS A 572 -34.93 7.86 -16.41
CA LYS A 572 -34.96 7.59 -17.86
C LYS A 572 -33.70 8.04 -18.61
N THR A 573 -33.02 9.10 -18.16
CA THR A 573 -31.85 9.67 -18.86
C THR A 573 -30.53 9.53 -18.12
N GLY A 574 -30.54 9.21 -16.82
CA GLY A 574 -29.34 9.21 -15.97
C GLY A 574 -28.87 10.61 -15.54
N GLU A 575 -29.56 11.67 -15.96
CA GLU A 575 -29.16 13.04 -15.68
C GLU A 575 -29.41 13.43 -14.21
N LEU A 576 -28.53 14.27 -13.67
CA LEU A 576 -28.64 14.83 -12.34
C LEU A 576 -29.75 15.89 -12.27
N ILE A 577 -30.77 15.64 -11.45
CA ILE A 577 -31.87 16.58 -11.17
C ILE A 577 -31.44 17.56 -10.07
N LYS A 578 -30.97 17.05 -8.92
CA LYS A 578 -30.56 17.88 -7.77
C LYS A 578 -29.67 17.12 -6.78
N THR A 579 -28.74 17.82 -6.13
CA THR A 579 -28.04 17.38 -4.91
C THR A 579 -28.40 18.28 -3.73
N ASP A 580 -28.47 17.75 -2.51
CA ASP A 580 -28.74 18.50 -1.27
C ASP A 580 -28.28 17.70 -0.04
N PHE A 581 -28.10 18.35 1.13
CA PHE A 581 -27.73 17.65 2.37
C PHE A 581 -28.45 18.20 3.60
N PHE A 582 -28.71 17.33 4.57
CA PHE A 582 -29.60 17.62 5.70
C PHE A 582 -29.00 17.19 7.04
N ASP A 583 -28.58 18.17 7.83
CA ASP A 583 -27.99 17.97 9.15
C ASP A 583 -29.04 17.45 10.16
N MET A 584 -29.01 16.14 10.42
CA MET A 584 -29.91 15.46 11.35
C MET A 584 -29.39 15.47 12.81
N TRP A 585 -28.30 16.16 13.10
CA TRP A 585 -27.81 16.43 14.46
C TRP A 585 -28.20 17.84 14.91
N ALA A 586 -27.75 18.87 14.19
CA ALA A 586 -27.97 20.26 14.56
C ALA A 586 -29.11 20.93 13.78
N GLY A 587 -29.42 20.50 12.55
CA GLY A 587 -30.40 21.14 11.65
C GLY A 587 -31.87 20.89 11.99
N ASP A 588 -32.75 21.06 10.98
CA ASP A 588 -34.20 20.82 11.10
C ASP A 588 -34.69 19.77 10.09
N VAL A 589 -35.33 18.72 10.61
CA VAL A 589 -35.93 17.63 9.82
C VAL A 589 -37.07 18.10 8.92
N ASN A 590 -37.72 19.24 9.21
CA ASN A 590 -38.74 19.80 8.32
C ASN A 590 -38.18 20.20 6.94
N VAL A 591 -36.89 20.56 6.87
CA VAL A 591 -36.22 20.91 5.60
C VAL A 591 -36.03 19.65 4.73
N LEU A 592 -35.57 18.55 5.34
CA LEU A 592 -35.52 17.23 4.71
C LEU A 592 -36.92 16.78 4.25
N ILE A 593 -37.93 16.89 5.12
CA ILE A 593 -39.33 16.56 4.80
C ILE A 593 -39.85 17.37 3.61
N LYS A 594 -39.51 18.66 3.52
CA LYS A 594 -39.88 19.51 2.37
C LYS A 594 -39.20 19.05 1.09
N PHE A 595 -37.94 18.61 1.15
CA PHE A 595 -37.22 18.04 0.00
C PHE A 595 -37.76 16.68 -0.44
N LEU A 596 -38.03 15.75 0.49
CA LEU A 596 -38.62 14.44 0.17
C LEU A 596 -39.99 14.56 -0.50
N LYS A 597 -40.71 15.67 -0.28
CA LYS A 597 -41.99 16.01 -0.91
C LYS A 597 -41.87 16.58 -2.33
N THR A 598 -40.66 16.89 -2.83
CA THR A 598 -40.41 17.27 -4.24
C THR A 598 -39.87 16.13 -5.11
N ILE A 599 -39.87 14.89 -4.61
CA ILE A 599 -39.39 13.71 -5.37
C ILE A 599 -40.55 13.13 -6.20
N GLU A 600 -40.47 13.30 -7.52
CA GLU A 600 -41.45 12.83 -8.51
C GLU A 600 -41.25 11.35 -8.88
N GLU A 601 -42.30 10.69 -9.39
CA GLU A 601 -42.29 9.26 -9.71
C GLU A 601 -41.31 8.92 -10.86
N GLY A 602 -40.45 7.93 -10.66
CA GLY A 602 -39.36 7.61 -11.59
C GLY A 602 -38.07 8.39 -11.33
N THR A 603 -38.04 9.28 -10.33
CA THR A 603 -36.77 9.78 -9.77
C THR A 603 -36.06 8.64 -9.04
N VAL A 604 -34.82 8.37 -9.45
CA VAL A 604 -33.86 7.54 -8.73
C VAL A 604 -33.25 8.38 -7.61
N VAL A 605 -33.14 7.80 -6.41
CA VAL A 605 -32.74 8.53 -5.20
C VAL A 605 -31.57 7.83 -4.54
N MET A 606 -30.42 8.50 -4.48
CA MET A 606 -29.21 8.00 -3.82
C MET A 606 -29.01 8.75 -2.50
N MET A 607 -28.81 8.04 -1.38
CA MET A 607 -28.61 8.62 -0.05
C MET A 607 -27.39 8.04 0.66
N ALA A 608 -26.62 8.91 1.33
CA ALA A 608 -25.46 8.52 2.13
C ALA A 608 -25.38 9.31 3.45
N THR A 609 -24.98 8.65 4.54
CA THR A 609 -24.78 9.25 5.86
C THR A 609 -23.43 9.95 6.02
N PHE A 610 -23.35 10.96 6.90
CA PHE A 610 -22.12 11.58 7.38
C PHE A 610 -22.26 12.02 8.85
N ASP A 611 -21.26 11.77 9.70
CA ASP A 611 -21.31 11.91 11.16
C ASP A 611 -22.60 11.31 11.75
N ASP A 612 -23.52 12.10 12.30
CA ASP A 612 -24.85 11.61 12.70
C ASP A 612 -25.94 11.99 11.70
N SER A 613 -26.71 10.97 11.32
CA SER A 613 -27.81 11.05 10.37
C SER A 613 -29.18 10.67 10.97
N ALA A 614 -29.25 10.41 12.28
CA ALA A 614 -30.41 9.78 12.91
C ALA A 614 -31.08 10.57 14.06
N THR A 615 -30.37 11.43 14.80
CA THR A 615 -30.87 12.02 16.06
C THR A 615 -32.18 12.79 15.90
N LYS A 616 -32.30 13.61 14.85
CA LYS A 616 -33.52 14.38 14.54
C LYS A 616 -34.45 13.70 13.52
N LEU A 617 -34.12 12.49 13.06
CA LEU A 617 -34.85 11.83 11.98
C LEU A 617 -36.17 11.25 12.51
N ASN A 618 -37.27 11.99 12.34
CA ASN A 618 -38.59 11.67 12.88
C ASN A 618 -39.33 10.56 12.10
N ALA A 619 -40.47 10.11 12.64
CA ALA A 619 -41.28 9.06 12.03
C ALA A 619 -41.86 9.40 10.65
N GLU A 620 -42.13 10.68 10.35
CA GLU A 620 -42.64 11.13 9.05
C GLU A 620 -41.55 11.00 7.97
N ALA A 621 -40.33 11.46 8.28
CA ALA A 621 -39.15 11.35 7.42
C ALA A 621 -38.74 9.89 7.21
N ARG A 622 -38.66 9.09 8.28
CA ARG A 622 -38.35 7.64 8.18
C ARG A 622 -39.37 6.90 7.32
N LYS A 623 -40.67 7.23 7.42
CA LYS A 623 -41.68 6.67 6.53
C LYS A 623 -41.46 7.10 5.08
N MET A 624 -41.27 8.39 4.79
CA MET A 624 -41.05 8.85 3.41
C MET A 624 -39.83 8.23 2.73
N ILE A 625 -38.76 7.92 3.47
CA ILE A 625 -37.57 7.23 2.92
C ILE A 625 -37.83 5.71 2.77
N ALA A 626 -38.59 5.09 3.69
CA ALA A 626 -39.05 3.71 3.51
C ALA A 626 -39.96 3.55 2.28
N ASP A 627 -40.83 4.54 2.02
CA ASP A 627 -41.68 4.64 0.83
C ASP A 627 -40.89 4.85 -0.50
N LEU A 628 -39.55 5.05 -0.43
CA LEU A 628 -38.62 5.02 -1.59
C LEU A 628 -37.94 3.65 -1.78
N GLY A 629 -38.23 2.66 -0.92
CA GLY A 629 -37.70 1.30 -0.98
C GLY A 629 -36.70 0.93 0.12
N SER A 630 -36.39 1.82 1.07
CA SER A 630 -35.47 1.51 2.17
C SER A 630 -36.08 0.56 3.20
N SER A 631 -35.24 -0.31 3.77
CA SER A 631 -35.60 -1.25 4.82
C SER A 631 -34.90 -0.99 6.16
N SER A 632 -33.74 -0.32 6.16
CA SER A 632 -32.96 -0.04 7.37
C SER A 632 -33.25 1.33 7.99
N ILE A 633 -33.81 2.29 7.24
CA ILE A 633 -34.04 3.67 7.73
C ILE A 633 -34.99 3.76 8.93
N THR A 634 -35.89 2.78 9.11
CA THR A 634 -36.75 2.67 10.30
C THR A 634 -35.97 2.33 11.57
N THR A 635 -34.77 1.76 11.44
CA THR A 635 -33.90 1.31 12.54
C THR A 635 -32.56 2.05 12.64
N LEU A 636 -32.29 3.04 11.77
CA LEU A 636 -31.05 3.82 11.75
C LEU A 636 -30.85 4.60 13.06
N GLY A 637 -29.76 4.30 13.77
CA GLY A 637 -29.36 4.89 15.06
C GLY A 637 -28.25 5.94 14.96
N PHE A 638 -27.89 6.50 16.12
CA PHE A 638 -26.92 7.60 16.26
C PHE A 638 -25.54 7.21 15.68
N ARG A 639 -25.08 7.96 14.67
CA ARG A 639 -23.84 7.69 13.90
C ARG A 639 -23.75 6.31 13.25
N ASP A 640 -24.87 5.66 12.98
CA ASP A 640 -24.88 4.49 12.09
C ASP A 640 -24.47 4.92 10.67
N ASN A 641 -23.61 4.13 10.02
CA ASN A 641 -23.32 4.32 8.61
C ASN A 641 -24.36 3.60 7.74
N TRP A 642 -24.92 4.29 6.77
CA TRP A 642 -25.93 3.77 5.86
C TRP A 642 -25.79 4.40 4.47
N ILE A 643 -25.92 3.56 3.45
CA ILE A 643 -25.97 3.96 2.04
C ILE A 643 -27.10 3.23 1.34
N PHE A 644 -27.78 3.93 0.44
CA PHE A 644 -29.03 3.48 -0.16
C PHE A 644 -29.20 4.07 -1.55
N VAL A 645 -29.65 3.24 -2.49
CA VAL A 645 -30.22 3.69 -3.76
C VAL A 645 -31.63 3.13 -3.86
N GLY A 646 -32.61 3.99 -4.07
CA GLY A 646 -34.01 3.64 -4.25
C GLY A 646 -34.68 4.47 -5.34
N GLY A 647 -36.01 4.52 -5.34
CA GLY A 647 -36.74 5.30 -6.33
C GLY A 647 -38.20 5.51 -5.99
N LYS A 648 -38.75 6.65 -6.39
CA LYS A 648 -40.15 6.98 -6.15
C LYS A 648 -41.05 6.16 -7.07
N GLY A 649 -41.94 5.35 -6.48
CA GLY A 649 -42.83 4.43 -7.21
C GLY A 649 -42.35 2.97 -7.25
N ILE A 650 -41.23 2.64 -6.59
CA ILE A 650 -40.78 1.25 -6.46
C ILE A 650 -41.81 0.40 -5.69
N LYS A 651 -42.11 -0.80 -6.20
CA LYS A 651 -43.12 -1.71 -5.63
C LYS A 651 -42.53 -2.74 -4.65
N THR A 652 -41.22 -2.74 -4.48
CA THR A 652 -40.45 -3.65 -3.64
C THR A 652 -39.41 -2.87 -2.84
N LYS A 653 -38.82 -3.49 -1.82
CA LYS A 653 -37.57 -2.98 -1.22
C LYS A 653 -36.48 -2.92 -2.28
N SER A 654 -35.54 -1.98 -2.14
CA SER A 654 -34.36 -1.93 -3.00
C SER A 654 -33.37 -3.05 -2.66
N PRO A 655 -32.66 -3.65 -3.63
CA PRO A 655 -31.49 -4.47 -3.36
C PRO A 655 -30.24 -3.65 -3.01
N PHE A 656 -30.26 -2.33 -3.25
CA PHE A 656 -29.12 -1.43 -3.06
C PHE A 656 -29.26 -0.70 -1.71
N GLU A 657 -28.99 -1.41 -0.61
CA GLU A 657 -28.99 -0.85 0.74
C GLU A 657 -27.92 -1.56 1.60
N GLN A 658 -27.11 -0.78 2.33
CA GLN A 658 -26.18 -1.29 3.33
C GLN A 658 -26.26 -0.46 4.62
N HIS A 659 -26.01 -1.10 5.76
CA HIS A 659 -26.13 -0.51 7.10
C HIS A 659 -25.15 -1.16 8.07
N ILE A 660 -24.31 -0.37 8.74
CA ILE A 660 -23.52 -0.79 9.91
C ILE A 660 -23.89 0.10 11.09
N LYS A 661 -24.13 -0.54 12.24
CA LYS A 661 -24.49 0.16 13.48
C LYS A 661 -23.26 0.67 14.22
N ASN A 662 -23.40 1.85 14.83
CA ASN A 662 -22.43 2.38 15.78
C ASN A 662 -22.36 1.47 17.02
N ASN A 663 -21.19 0.88 17.27
CA ASN A 663 -20.89 0.08 18.46
C ASN A 663 -19.42 0.24 18.84
N ALA A 664 -19.14 0.69 20.07
CA ALA A 664 -17.79 0.94 20.57
C ALA A 664 -16.83 -0.26 20.45
N GLU A 665 -17.35 -1.50 20.49
CA GLU A 665 -16.55 -2.73 20.36
C GLU A 665 -16.14 -3.07 18.92
N THR A 666 -16.85 -2.55 17.92
CA THR A 666 -16.68 -2.92 16.49
C THR A 666 -16.46 -1.73 15.56
N ASN A 667 -16.36 -0.52 16.12
CA ASN A 667 -16.14 0.71 15.37
C ASN A 667 -14.68 0.80 14.88
N LYS A 668 -14.49 1.16 13.60
CA LYS A 668 -13.16 1.36 12.98
C LYS A 668 -12.57 2.75 13.27
N TYR A 669 -13.42 3.69 13.66
CA TYR A 669 -13.06 5.06 14.06
C TYR A 669 -13.60 5.32 15.47
N GLU A 670 -13.04 6.29 16.19
CA GLU A 670 -13.35 6.58 17.60
C GLU A 670 -14.83 7.02 17.82
N GLY A 671 -15.74 6.06 17.91
CA GLY A 671 -17.19 6.32 18.01
C GLY A 671 -17.94 6.42 16.68
N TRP A 672 -17.41 5.84 15.58
CA TRP A 672 -18.14 5.64 14.31
C TRP A 672 -17.77 4.30 13.62
N PRO A 673 -18.71 3.65 12.92
CA PRO A 673 -18.44 2.47 12.08
C PRO A 673 -17.49 2.73 10.91
N GLU A 674 -17.02 1.67 10.27
CA GLU A 674 -16.29 1.79 9.01
C GLU A 674 -17.12 2.38 7.86
N VAL A 675 -16.43 2.90 6.85
CA VAL A 675 -17.05 3.40 5.62
C VAL A 675 -17.73 2.25 4.88
N LEU A 676 -19.00 2.45 4.53
CA LEU A 676 -19.70 1.57 3.61
C LEU A 676 -19.39 1.99 2.17
N GLU A 677 -19.10 1.02 1.30
CA GLU A 677 -19.06 1.20 -0.15
C GLU A 677 -20.09 0.31 -0.86
N MET A 678 -20.72 0.83 -1.90
CA MET A 678 -21.64 0.10 -2.77
C MET A 678 -21.45 0.52 -4.22
N GLU A 679 -21.32 -0.48 -5.10
CA GLU A 679 -21.28 -0.34 -6.56
C GLU A 679 -22.33 -1.25 -7.19
N GLY A 680 -22.91 -0.85 -8.31
CA GLY A 680 -24.02 -1.58 -8.94
C GLY A 680 -24.55 -0.92 -10.20
N CYS A 681 -25.61 -1.51 -10.78
CA CYS A 681 -26.25 -1.01 -12.00
C CYS A 681 -27.76 -0.84 -11.79
N ILE A 682 -28.29 0.35 -12.08
CA ILE A 682 -29.69 0.73 -11.90
C ILE A 682 -30.39 0.61 -13.26
N PRO A 683 -31.43 -0.23 -13.43
CA PRO A 683 -32.15 -0.32 -14.70
C PRO A 683 -32.84 1.01 -15.02
N ALA A 684 -32.68 1.47 -16.26
CA ALA A 684 -33.38 2.65 -16.76
C ALA A 684 -34.88 2.38 -16.88
N ARG A 685 -35.71 3.39 -16.58
CA ARG A 685 -37.16 3.32 -16.64
C ARG A 685 -37.63 3.22 -18.09
N GLN A 686 -37.94 2.00 -18.52
CA GLN A 686 -38.78 1.72 -19.69
C GLN A 686 -40.24 2.16 -19.41
N GLU A 687 -41.04 2.32 -20.46
CA GLU A 687 -42.40 2.91 -20.41
C GLU A 687 -43.46 1.96 -19.84
#